data_AF-A0A090X1S7-F1
#
_entry.id   AF-A0A090X1S7-F1
#
_cell.length_a   1.000
_cell.length_b   1.000
_cell.length_c   1.000
_cell.angle_alpha   90.00
_cell.angle_beta   90.00
_cell.angle_gamma   90.00
#
_symmetry.space_group_name_H-M   'P 1'
#
loop_
_entity.id
_entity.type
_entity.pdbx_description
1 polymer ?
#
loop_
_entity_poly.entity_id
_entity_poly.type
_entity_poly.pdbx_seq_one_letter_code
_entity_poly.pdbx_strand_id
1 'polypeptide(L)'
;MNGNGSVYFFNLLEMMPFEIISVKKKGPYGDVRVVDADADGSSEVLLGRVGARAKGNGVIVIDTKTAEQGYLDTNKAKHKLLNRGMYRVIQPEVISNNGKLAYMILMGSNIIISDVDSNMADGDVAPTRFSFNDMFKDPNSNTVILASAQSGGSAIHIIDFDKSSWKKEFEKLDPPGKIQTIISNTNEIRKNLKNFKKPTDQFESAKVYFMTESRKDKSATAVINNIEAKYDNPIFLNGGHFDKENWDRSSMTSEVYKNKRDRRMKYKLTQDEVLEIITKKHNESFGKGISYWGGGHGNDPYMYQVSTTMKGLDIANGKKTVLVYPEVEDHSDEFKFVMNDLILPLADYAKNKNGNLYMRNKHLFWQADVYTDKWEPLVSGRYASVFVPAMEETTDKSMELSFTSRLGLWASGSVDSWGARCARDNASFDRLRQHSNQTLPNHFLKTMVYSISSGAQYINNFSVDQDYMSLLWELIAEGALYVPKRSDILSFSPVHLSVNNPDADYIQTSSNVKWLTFFKKDGDNLDELAFSRLNGTWPGAPLTEWDFSRYAAGAKERRLNFIPKYNNGMVLITPPQNGIFADKNAVRKPLVDNIHPWYKNILKEYHTDGKKYMSADGKEIYKASEYYKVIEEDIKKNAALLPITVSGNVGWVVAQTSPKHLRLTLVENGYINPEEATAVVKFNIIRPIKIVDLLNEEEFKESKEGTTEIKIPLGGFRFIDIELDKAL
;
A
#
# COMPACT_ATOMS: atom_id res chain seq x y z
N MET A 1 4.71 0.06 -25.54
CA MET A 1 5.49 -0.97 -26.26
C MET A 1 6.96 -0.74 -25.93
N ASN A 2 7.65 -1.68 -25.30
CA ASN A 2 9.11 -1.57 -25.14
C ASN A 2 9.76 -2.23 -26.37
N GLY A 3 10.64 -1.52 -27.08
CA GLY A 3 11.46 -2.09 -28.16
C GLY A 3 12.56 -3.01 -27.62
N ASN A 4 13.37 -3.57 -28.51
CA ASN A 4 14.54 -4.36 -28.10
C ASN A 4 15.70 -3.48 -27.61
N GLY A 5 15.77 -2.21 -28.04
CA GLY A 5 16.88 -1.31 -27.73
C GLY A 5 18.12 -1.59 -28.58
N SER A 6 19.06 -0.65 -28.56
CA SER A 6 20.36 -0.73 -29.23
C SER A 6 21.44 -0.15 -28.33
N VAL A 7 22.67 -0.66 -28.46
CA VAL A 7 23.87 -0.08 -27.84
C VAL A 7 24.55 0.78 -28.90
N TYR A 8 24.92 2.00 -28.51
CA TYR A 8 25.54 3.00 -29.37
C TYR A 8 26.94 3.29 -28.84
N PHE A 9 27.96 3.12 -29.67
CA PHE A 9 29.35 3.36 -29.31
C PHE A 9 29.83 4.65 -29.97
N PHE A 10 30.45 5.53 -29.18
CA PHE A 10 30.93 6.84 -29.61
C PHE A 10 32.42 6.94 -29.33
N ASN A 11 33.18 7.55 -30.23
CA ASN A 11 34.51 8.04 -29.85
C ASN A 11 34.34 9.27 -28.94
N LEU A 12 35.39 9.59 -28.19
CA LEU A 12 35.38 10.72 -27.28
C LEU A 12 34.97 12.00 -28.03
N LEU A 13 33.89 12.65 -27.56
CA LEU A 13 33.34 13.91 -28.11
C LEU A 13 32.68 13.82 -29.50
N GLU A 14 32.51 12.63 -30.08
CA GLU A 14 31.77 12.50 -31.34
C GLU A 14 30.24 12.57 -31.10
N MET A 15 29.54 13.25 -32.02
CA MET A 15 28.08 13.38 -31.97
C MET A 15 27.33 12.21 -32.60
N MET A 16 28.02 11.42 -33.43
CA MET A 16 27.45 10.26 -34.12
C MET A 16 28.15 8.99 -33.63
N PRO A 17 27.41 7.88 -33.47
CA PRO A 17 28.02 6.62 -33.07
C PRO A 17 28.86 6.06 -34.22
N PHE A 18 30.05 5.54 -33.92
CA PHE A 18 30.85 4.80 -34.90
C PHE A 18 30.31 3.38 -35.10
N GLU A 19 29.59 2.84 -34.11
CA GLU A 19 28.99 1.52 -34.15
C GLU A 19 27.65 1.48 -33.42
N ILE A 20 26.72 0.70 -33.97
CA ILE A 20 25.38 0.48 -33.40
C ILE A 20 25.09 -1.02 -33.39
N ILE A 21 24.98 -1.61 -32.20
CA ILE A 21 24.62 -3.01 -32.04
C ILE A 21 23.16 -3.11 -31.57
N SER A 22 22.32 -3.72 -32.41
CA SER A 22 20.92 -3.98 -32.05
C SER A 22 20.81 -5.15 -31.08
N VAL A 23 20.09 -4.98 -29.98
CA VAL A 23 19.93 -6.05 -28.99
C VAL A 23 18.91 -7.07 -29.51
N LYS A 24 19.28 -8.36 -29.55
CA LYS A 24 18.44 -9.42 -30.14
C LYS A 24 17.24 -9.77 -29.26
N LYS A 25 17.43 -9.77 -27.94
CA LYS A 25 16.38 -10.15 -26.99
C LYS A 25 15.57 -8.93 -26.59
N LYS A 26 14.25 -9.07 -26.49
CA LYS A 26 13.37 -7.99 -26.03
C LYS A 26 13.39 -7.88 -24.51
N GLY A 27 13.50 -6.68 -23.96
CA GLY A 27 13.28 -6.48 -22.53
C GLY A 27 13.59 -5.06 -22.07
N PRO A 28 13.08 -4.65 -20.91
CA PRO A 28 13.64 -3.49 -20.22
C PRO A 28 15.00 -3.87 -19.62
N TYR A 29 15.98 -2.99 -19.80
CA TYR A 29 17.31 -3.06 -19.19
C TYR A 29 17.43 -1.92 -18.17
N GLY A 30 18.12 -2.19 -17.07
CA GLY A 30 18.22 -1.25 -15.95
C GLY A 30 19.62 -1.12 -15.39
N ASP A 31 20.55 -1.93 -15.88
CA ASP A 31 21.97 -1.82 -15.55
C ASP A 31 22.79 -2.14 -16.79
N VAL A 32 23.91 -1.44 -16.94
CA VAL A 32 24.89 -1.61 -18.02
C VAL A 32 26.28 -1.58 -17.39
N ARG A 33 27.10 -2.57 -17.73
CA ARG A 33 28.53 -2.62 -17.39
C ARG A 33 29.34 -2.94 -18.63
N VAL A 34 30.55 -2.41 -18.70
CA VAL A 34 31.53 -2.68 -19.77
C VAL A 34 32.77 -3.23 -19.09
N VAL A 35 33.09 -4.50 -19.35
CA VAL A 35 34.16 -5.24 -18.67
C VAL A 35 34.81 -6.20 -19.63
N ASP A 36 36.10 -6.49 -19.44
CA ASP A 36 36.78 -7.62 -20.10
C ASP A 36 36.49 -8.88 -19.26
N ALA A 37 35.48 -9.64 -19.68
CA ALA A 37 34.90 -10.72 -18.89
C ALA A 37 35.70 -12.01 -18.99
N ASP A 38 36.34 -12.28 -20.13
CA ASP A 38 37.13 -13.49 -20.38
C ASP A 38 38.65 -13.24 -20.44
N ALA A 39 39.08 -11.98 -20.23
CA ALA A 39 40.47 -11.54 -20.28
C ALA A 39 41.11 -11.72 -21.67
N ASP A 40 40.32 -11.62 -22.75
CA ASP A 40 40.82 -11.67 -24.13
C ASP A 40 41.35 -10.31 -24.65
N GLY A 41 41.21 -9.25 -23.86
CA GLY A 41 41.63 -7.88 -24.18
C GLY A 41 40.59 -7.06 -24.95
N SER A 42 39.44 -7.64 -25.26
CA SER A 42 38.22 -6.98 -25.75
C SER A 42 37.28 -6.73 -24.57
N SER A 43 36.24 -5.92 -24.76
CA SER A 43 35.23 -5.71 -23.72
C SER A 43 33.91 -6.35 -24.08
N GLU A 44 33.20 -6.82 -23.06
CA GLU A 44 31.81 -7.24 -23.12
C GLU A 44 30.93 -6.17 -22.52
N VAL A 45 29.80 -5.90 -23.19
CA VAL A 45 28.70 -5.13 -22.62
C VAL A 45 27.75 -6.08 -21.91
N LEU A 46 27.66 -5.96 -20.60
CA LEU A 46 26.73 -6.70 -19.76
C LEU A 46 25.47 -5.87 -19.54
N LEU A 47 24.33 -6.34 -20.06
CA LEU A 47 23.03 -5.69 -19.92
C LEU A 47 22.15 -6.44 -18.92
N GLY A 48 22.00 -5.85 -17.74
CA GLY A 48 21.14 -6.31 -16.67
C GLY A 48 19.66 -6.09 -16.97
N ARG A 49 18.86 -7.16 -17.04
CA ARG A 49 17.40 -7.04 -17.27
C ARG A 49 16.66 -6.58 -16.02
N VAL A 50 15.52 -5.92 -16.23
CA VAL A 50 14.60 -5.50 -15.17
C VAL A 50 13.28 -6.25 -15.26
N GLY A 51 12.71 -6.63 -14.13
CA GLY A 51 11.31 -7.02 -14.08
C GLY A 51 10.99 -8.17 -13.15
N ALA A 52 9.69 -8.50 -13.11
CA ALA A 52 9.22 -9.74 -12.51
C ALA A 52 9.55 -10.94 -13.41
N ARG A 53 9.76 -12.11 -12.80
CA ARG A 53 10.11 -13.40 -13.45
C ARG A 53 9.39 -13.68 -14.77
N ALA A 54 8.11 -13.30 -14.90
CA ALA A 54 7.31 -13.50 -16.11
C ALA A 54 7.86 -12.78 -17.37
N LYS A 55 8.74 -11.79 -17.21
CA LYS A 55 9.42 -11.09 -18.32
C LYS A 55 10.81 -11.66 -18.63
N GLY A 56 11.24 -12.67 -17.88
CA GLY A 56 12.56 -13.30 -17.92
C GLY A 56 13.60 -12.54 -17.11
N ASN A 57 14.41 -13.26 -16.34
CA ASN A 57 15.48 -12.72 -15.50
C ASN A 57 16.81 -13.20 -16.08
N GLY A 58 17.76 -12.29 -16.28
CA GLY A 58 19.06 -12.64 -16.81
C GLY A 58 19.87 -11.44 -17.26
N VAL A 59 21.05 -11.74 -17.78
CA VAL A 59 22.03 -10.78 -18.31
C VAL A 59 22.23 -11.09 -19.78
N ILE A 60 22.25 -10.06 -20.63
CA ILE A 60 22.73 -10.19 -22.01
C ILE A 60 24.21 -9.82 -22.00
N VAL A 61 25.02 -10.64 -22.62
CA VAL A 61 26.45 -10.39 -22.82
C VAL A 61 26.64 -10.07 -24.29
N ILE A 62 27.26 -8.94 -24.62
CA ILE A 62 27.55 -8.55 -26.00
C ILE A 62 29.06 -8.36 -26.12
N ASP A 63 29.70 -9.21 -26.92
CA ASP A 63 31.12 -9.05 -27.27
C ASP A 63 31.26 -7.85 -28.22
N THR A 64 32.10 -6.87 -27.86
CA THR A 64 32.28 -5.63 -28.66
C THR A 64 33.13 -5.82 -29.91
N LYS A 65 33.89 -6.91 -30.01
CA LYS A 65 34.75 -7.22 -31.16
C LYS A 65 34.00 -8.05 -32.21
N THR A 66 33.14 -8.97 -31.79
CA THR A 66 32.41 -9.87 -32.71
C THR A 66 30.93 -9.50 -32.88
N ALA A 67 30.39 -8.64 -32.01
CA ALA A 67 28.95 -8.35 -31.88
C ALA A 67 28.09 -9.60 -31.56
N GLU A 68 28.71 -10.70 -31.13
CA GLU A 68 28.01 -11.88 -30.67
C GLU A 68 27.27 -11.60 -29.36
N GLN A 69 26.12 -12.26 -29.17
CA GLN A 69 25.24 -12.01 -28.02
C GLN A 69 24.91 -13.30 -27.28
N GLY A 70 25.32 -13.38 -26.01
CA GLY A 70 24.99 -14.43 -25.07
C GLY A 70 23.81 -14.06 -24.16
N TYR A 71 23.20 -15.06 -23.52
CA TYR A 71 22.17 -14.85 -22.50
C TYR A 71 22.38 -15.74 -21.28
N LEU A 72 22.67 -15.10 -20.16
CA LEU A 72 22.78 -15.73 -18.85
C LEU A 72 21.40 -15.78 -18.19
N ASP A 73 20.73 -16.94 -18.24
CA ASP A 73 19.41 -17.12 -17.63
C ASP A 73 19.53 -17.45 -16.13
N THR A 74 19.38 -16.43 -15.29
CA THR A 74 19.48 -16.59 -13.83
C THR A 74 18.38 -17.49 -13.25
N ASN A 75 17.33 -17.84 -14.00
CA ASN A 75 16.34 -18.83 -13.54
C ASN A 75 16.88 -20.26 -13.55
N LYS A 76 17.99 -20.51 -14.25
CA LYS A 76 18.62 -21.84 -14.29
C LYS A 76 19.36 -22.17 -13.01
N ALA A 77 19.88 -21.17 -12.28
CA ALA A 77 20.44 -21.35 -10.95
C ALA A 77 19.31 -21.88 -10.02
N LYS A 78 19.35 -23.17 -9.67
CA LYS A 78 18.22 -23.87 -9.02
C LYS A 78 18.12 -23.51 -7.52
N HIS A 79 17.74 -22.27 -7.20
CA HIS A 79 17.55 -21.85 -5.82
C HIS A 79 16.15 -21.28 -5.55
N LYS A 80 15.48 -21.80 -4.50
CA LYS A 80 14.09 -21.48 -4.17
C LYS A 80 13.81 -19.99 -3.94
N LEU A 81 14.81 -19.23 -3.48
CA LEU A 81 14.66 -17.79 -3.19
C LEU A 81 14.69 -16.91 -4.44
N LEU A 82 15.22 -17.42 -5.55
CA LEU A 82 15.18 -16.75 -6.86
C LEU A 82 13.79 -16.82 -7.50
N ASN A 83 12.93 -17.73 -7.05
CA ASN A 83 11.55 -17.87 -7.52
C ASN A 83 10.57 -16.83 -6.95
N ARG A 84 11.02 -15.90 -6.10
CA ARG A 84 10.18 -14.82 -5.58
C ARG A 84 9.86 -13.83 -6.71
N GLY A 85 8.58 -13.68 -7.06
CA GLY A 85 8.10 -12.76 -8.11
C GLY A 85 8.22 -11.28 -7.70
N MET A 86 9.44 -10.77 -7.64
CA MET A 86 9.76 -9.39 -7.27
C MET A 86 10.31 -8.65 -8.49
N TYR A 87 10.05 -7.34 -8.56
CA TYR A 87 10.75 -6.47 -9.50
C TYR A 87 12.15 -6.23 -8.98
N ARG A 88 13.15 -6.50 -9.82
CA ARG A 88 14.56 -6.31 -9.50
C ARG A 88 15.28 -5.80 -10.73
N VAL A 89 16.23 -4.89 -10.52
CA VAL A 89 17.30 -4.60 -11.46
C VAL A 89 18.38 -5.64 -11.20
N ILE A 90 18.76 -6.35 -12.25
CA ILE A 90 19.85 -7.33 -12.19
C ILE A 90 21.13 -6.56 -12.51
N GLN A 91 22.10 -6.61 -11.62
CA GLN A 91 23.38 -5.92 -11.81
C GLN A 91 24.47 -6.99 -11.94
N PRO A 92 25.08 -7.16 -13.12
CA PRO A 92 26.20 -8.06 -13.33
C PRO A 92 27.54 -7.37 -13.09
N GLU A 93 28.56 -8.15 -12.76
CA GLU A 93 29.96 -7.73 -12.66
C GLU A 93 30.85 -8.95 -12.84
N VAL A 94 32.15 -8.76 -13.09
CA VAL A 94 33.13 -9.85 -13.21
C VAL A 94 34.09 -9.83 -12.04
N ILE A 95 34.24 -10.94 -11.33
CA ILE A 95 35.13 -11.10 -10.16
C ILE A 95 36.09 -12.28 -10.36
N SER A 96 37.10 -12.40 -9.49
CA SER A 96 37.86 -13.63 -9.34
C SER A 96 37.22 -14.51 -8.26
N ASN A 97 36.82 -15.73 -8.60
CA ASN A 97 36.27 -16.70 -7.67
C ASN A 97 37.21 -17.92 -7.61
N ASN A 98 37.96 -18.05 -6.52
CA ASN A 98 39.00 -19.08 -6.36
C ASN A 98 40.03 -19.11 -7.52
N GLY A 99 40.42 -17.94 -8.02
CA GLY A 99 41.41 -17.80 -9.09
C GLY A 99 40.86 -17.98 -10.51
N LYS A 100 39.54 -18.09 -10.68
CA LYS A 100 38.87 -18.13 -11.99
C LYS A 100 37.96 -16.92 -12.19
N LEU A 101 37.84 -16.43 -13.41
CA LEU A 101 36.90 -15.37 -13.75
C LEU A 101 35.46 -15.90 -13.63
N ALA A 102 34.62 -15.12 -12.94
CA ALA A 102 33.23 -15.47 -12.71
C ALA A 102 32.33 -14.22 -12.79
N TYR A 103 31.14 -14.42 -13.33
CA TYR A 103 30.05 -13.47 -13.24
C TYR A 103 29.52 -13.44 -11.81
N MET A 104 29.57 -12.26 -11.19
CA MET A 104 28.85 -11.92 -9.97
C MET A 104 27.58 -11.15 -10.34
N ILE A 105 26.42 -11.73 -10.04
CA ILE A 105 25.13 -11.16 -10.41
C ILE A 105 24.37 -10.82 -9.14
N LEU A 106 24.29 -9.53 -8.82
CA LEU A 106 23.44 -9.01 -7.77
C LEU A 106 21.99 -8.95 -8.25
N MET A 107 21.11 -9.64 -7.53
CA MET A 107 19.68 -9.68 -7.82
C MET A 107 18.86 -9.43 -6.56
N GLY A 108 18.73 -8.16 -6.20
CA GLY A 108 18.05 -7.70 -4.99
C GLY A 108 18.79 -8.17 -3.75
N SER A 109 18.25 -9.19 -3.07
CA SER A 109 18.82 -9.76 -1.85
C SER A 109 19.61 -11.06 -2.06
N ASN A 110 20.08 -11.31 -3.28
CA ASN A 110 20.79 -12.55 -3.62
C ASN A 110 21.96 -12.19 -4.52
N ILE A 111 23.09 -12.85 -4.31
CA ILE A 111 24.24 -12.85 -5.21
C ILE A 111 24.32 -14.22 -5.87
N ILE A 112 24.42 -14.25 -7.20
CA ILE A 112 24.68 -15.46 -7.97
C ILE A 112 26.11 -15.39 -8.49
N ILE A 113 26.90 -16.44 -8.28
CA ILE A 113 28.25 -16.59 -8.83
C ILE A 113 28.24 -17.71 -9.86
N SER A 114 28.73 -17.44 -11.07
CA SER A 114 28.90 -18.44 -12.14
C SER A 114 30.20 -18.18 -12.87
N ASP A 115 31.08 -19.18 -12.98
CA ASP A 115 32.31 -19.06 -13.78
C ASP A 115 31.97 -18.69 -15.24
N VAL A 116 32.80 -17.90 -15.91
CA VAL A 116 32.50 -17.34 -17.25
C VAL A 116 32.22 -18.44 -18.29
N ASP A 117 32.94 -19.56 -18.21
CA ASP A 117 32.80 -20.71 -19.12
C ASP A 117 31.75 -21.73 -18.66
N SER A 118 31.07 -21.49 -17.53
CA SER A 118 30.14 -22.44 -16.93
C SER A 118 28.68 -22.18 -17.31
N ASN A 119 27.84 -23.20 -17.15
CA ASN A 119 26.40 -23.04 -17.30
C ASN A 119 25.81 -22.40 -16.04
N MET A 120 24.93 -21.41 -16.21
CA MET A 120 24.18 -20.79 -15.09
C MET A 120 23.37 -21.79 -14.25
N ALA A 121 23.13 -23.01 -14.75
CA ALA A 121 22.57 -24.11 -13.96
C ALA A 121 23.45 -24.53 -12.76
N ASP A 122 24.76 -24.32 -12.87
CA ASP A 122 25.77 -24.65 -11.86
C ASP A 122 26.10 -23.45 -10.95
N GLY A 123 25.46 -22.30 -11.19
CA GLY A 123 25.68 -21.07 -10.45
C GLY A 123 25.32 -21.20 -8.97
N ASP A 124 26.23 -20.77 -8.10
CA ASP A 124 26.05 -20.77 -6.65
C ASP A 124 25.31 -19.50 -6.20
N VAL A 125 24.43 -19.64 -5.20
CA VAL A 125 23.51 -18.58 -4.79
C VAL A 125 23.70 -18.29 -3.30
N ALA A 126 24.20 -17.09 -3.00
CA ALA A 126 24.30 -16.57 -1.63
C ALA A 126 23.10 -15.63 -1.36
N PRO A 127 22.14 -16.01 -0.50
CA PRO A 127 21.02 -15.15 -0.15
C PRO A 127 21.31 -14.27 1.06
N THR A 128 20.62 -13.14 1.17
CA THR A 128 20.55 -12.32 2.38
C THR A 128 19.13 -11.80 2.60
N ARG A 129 18.88 -11.13 3.74
CA ARG A 129 17.59 -10.50 4.07
C ARG A 129 17.41 -9.13 3.38
N PHE A 130 18.51 -8.48 2.99
CA PHE A 130 18.54 -7.09 2.54
C PHE A 130 18.71 -6.97 1.02
N SER A 131 18.01 -6.05 0.39
CA SER A 131 18.29 -5.66 -1.02
C SER A 131 19.15 -4.40 -1.04
N PHE A 132 19.98 -4.25 -2.06
CA PHE A 132 20.89 -3.10 -2.21
C PHE A 132 20.49 -2.24 -3.40
N ASN A 133 20.84 -0.95 -3.34
CA ASN A 133 20.50 -0.01 -4.42
C ASN A 133 21.44 -0.09 -5.61
N ASP A 134 22.71 -0.43 -5.37
CA ASP A 134 23.74 -0.44 -6.40
C ASP A 134 24.94 -1.25 -5.91
N MET A 135 25.89 -1.51 -6.80
CA MET A 135 27.19 -2.10 -6.48
C MET A 135 28.29 -1.54 -7.38
N PHE A 136 29.50 -1.48 -6.83
CA PHE A 136 30.69 -1.03 -7.53
C PHE A 136 31.87 -1.96 -7.21
N LYS A 137 32.53 -2.49 -8.23
CA LYS A 137 33.78 -3.25 -8.07
C LYS A 137 34.98 -2.32 -8.00
N ASP A 138 35.83 -2.53 -7.01
CA ASP A 138 37.13 -1.85 -6.96
C ASP A 138 38.02 -2.36 -8.12
N PRO A 139 38.51 -1.49 -9.01
CA PRO A 139 39.37 -1.92 -10.13
C PRO A 139 40.71 -2.50 -9.67
N ASN A 140 41.16 -2.21 -8.45
CA ASN A 140 42.47 -2.61 -7.94
C ASN A 140 42.43 -3.81 -6.98
N SER A 141 41.25 -4.34 -6.66
CA SER A 141 41.11 -5.47 -5.75
C SER A 141 39.94 -6.38 -6.11
N ASN A 142 39.88 -7.58 -5.53
CA ASN A 142 38.77 -8.51 -5.72
C ASN A 142 37.58 -8.17 -4.79
N THR A 143 37.27 -6.88 -4.67
CA THR A 143 36.32 -6.34 -3.72
C THR A 143 35.15 -5.69 -4.45
N VAL A 144 33.93 -5.95 -3.96
CA VAL A 144 32.72 -5.24 -4.39
C VAL A 144 32.14 -4.47 -3.22
N ILE A 145 31.90 -3.19 -3.46
CA ILE A 145 31.21 -2.28 -2.56
C ILE A 145 29.74 -2.30 -2.92
N LEU A 146 28.88 -2.72 -2.00
CA LEU A 146 27.43 -2.59 -2.14
C LEU A 146 27.00 -1.25 -1.55
N ALA A 147 26.18 -0.52 -2.30
CA ALA A 147 25.53 0.68 -1.82
C ALA A 147 24.55 0.37 -0.67
N SER A 148 23.98 1.41 -0.05
CA SER A 148 23.08 1.29 1.09
C SER A 148 22.01 0.21 0.89
N ALA A 149 21.77 -0.60 1.93
CA ALA A 149 20.61 -1.47 1.95
C ALA A 149 19.33 -0.64 1.76
N GLN A 150 18.48 -1.04 0.81
CA GLN A 150 17.18 -0.43 0.54
C GLN A 150 16.31 -0.34 1.79
N SER A 151 16.53 -1.24 2.72
CA SER A 151 15.89 -1.34 4.03
C SER A 151 16.42 -0.35 5.07
N GLY A 152 16.87 0.85 4.66
CA GLY A 152 17.23 1.93 5.59
C GLY A 152 18.51 1.69 6.40
N GLY A 153 19.44 0.87 5.90
CA GLY A 153 20.77 0.71 6.50
C GLY A 153 21.66 1.93 6.18
N SER A 154 22.41 2.43 7.17
CA SER A 154 23.39 3.51 6.98
C SER A 154 24.82 3.02 6.72
N ALA A 155 25.01 1.70 6.61
CA ALA A 155 26.31 1.10 6.33
C ALA A 155 26.59 1.02 4.83
N ILE A 156 27.86 1.19 4.47
CA ILE A 156 28.43 0.72 3.20
C ILE A 156 28.89 -0.71 3.44
N HIS A 157 28.51 -1.65 2.58
CA HIS A 157 28.88 -3.04 2.74
C HIS A 157 29.99 -3.39 1.75
N ILE A 158 31.04 -4.03 2.24
CA ILE A 158 32.21 -4.40 1.43
C ILE A 158 32.29 -5.91 1.42
N ILE A 159 32.28 -6.50 0.23
CA ILE A 159 32.46 -7.93 0.02
C ILE A 159 33.83 -8.14 -0.61
N ASP A 160 34.69 -8.81 0.13
CA ASP A 160 36.02 -9.22 -0.31
C ASP A 160 35.94 -10.69 -0.75
N PHE A 161 36.04 -10.93 -2.06
CA PHE A 161 35.90 -12.27 -2.63
C PHE A 161 37.14 -13.15 -2.45
N ASP A 162 38.27 -12.59 -2.00
CA ASP A 162 39.46 -13.38 -1.63
C ASP A 162 39.28 -14.08 -0.28
N LYS A 163 38.30 -13.65 0.53
CA LYS A 163 37.98 -14.28 1.82
C LYS A 163 36.95 -15.39 1.68
N SER A 164 37.34 -16.62 1.99
CA SER A 164 36.43 -17.79 1.96
C SER A 164 35.19 -17.68 2.88
N SER A 165 35.18 -16.76 3.85
CA SER A 165 34.05 -16.49 4.76
C SER A 165 32.96 -15.60 4.18
N TRP A 166 33.18 -14.91 3.05
CA TRP A 166 32.29 -13.86 2.54
C TRP A 166 30.84 -14.31 2.40
N LYS A 167 30.61 -15.55 1.93
CA LYS A 167 29.25 -16.11 1.75
C LYS A 167 28.49 -16.18 3.07
N LYS A 168 29.14 -16.72 4.10
CA LYS A 168 28.55 -16.88 5.44
C LYS A 168 28.31 -15.53 6.10
N GLU A 169 29.21 -14.57 5.88
CA GLU A 169 29.07 -13.20 6.37
C GLU A 169 27.91 -12.47 5.67
N PHE A 170 27.77 -12.65 4.35
CA PHE A 170 26.67 -12.09 3.57
C PHE A 170 25.29 -12.67 3.96
N GLU A 171 25.22 -13.98 4.17
CA GLU A 171 24.01 -14.67 4.64
C GLU A 171 23.55 -14.22 6.02
N LYS A 172 24.51 -13.94 6.90
CA LYS A 172 24.27 -13.48 8.28
C LYS A 172 24.36 -11.96 8.43
N LEU A 173 24.38 -11.23 7.33
CA LEU A 173 24.51 -9.79 7.35
C LEU A 173 23.41 -9.19 8.22
N ASP A 174 23.80 -8.37 9.19
CA ASP A 174 22.88 -7.62 10.04
C ASP A 174 23.36 -6.16 10.12
N PRO A 175 22.68 -5.23 9.42
CA PRO A 175 23.12 -3.87 9.36
C PRO A 175 22.96 -3.17 10.72
N PRO A 176 23.94 -2.34 11.12
CA PRO A 176 23.80 -1.48 12.29
C PRO A 176 22.82 -0.32 12.00
N GLY A 177 22.59 0.53 13.01
CA GLY A 177 21.80 1.76 12.89
C GLY A 177 20.34 1.57 13.27
N LYS A 178 19.46 2.38 12.65
CA LYS A 178 18.03 2.50 13.02
C LYS A 178 17.29 1.17 13.08
N ILE A 179 17.67 0.19 12.25
CA ILE A 179 17.03 -1.13 12.22
C ILE A 179 17.15 -1.90 13.54
N GLN A 180 18.29 -1.82 14.22
CA GLN A 180 18.50 -2.49 15.51
C GLN A 180 17.61 -1.86 16.59
N THR A 181 17.52 -0.52 16.60
CA THR A 181 16.61 0.21 17.49
C THR A 181 15.15 -0.18 17.23
N ILE A 182 14.72 -0.29 15.97
CA ILE A 182 13.35 -0.73 15.62
C ILE A 182 13.07 -2.14 16.16
N ILE A 183 14.00 -3.08 16.00
CA ILE A 183 13.86 -4.45 16.49
C ILE A 183 13.74 -4.45 18.03
N SER A 184 14.62 -3.73 18.72
CA SER A 184 14.59 -3.57 20.17
C SER A 184 13.26 -2.98 20.65
N ASN A 185 12.81 -1.88 20.04
CA ASN A 185 11.54 -1.23 20.37
C ASN A 185 10.35 -2.17 20.15
N THR A 186 10.35 -2.93 19.05
CA THR A 186 9.28 -3.89 18.75
C THR A 186 9.25 -5.03 19.78
N ASN A 187 10.41 -5.52 20.18
CA ASN A 187 10.52 -6.55 21.21
C ASN A 187 10.06 -6.04 22.58
N GLU A 188 10.35 -4.78 22.90
CA GLU A 188 9.87 -4.13 24.12
C GLU A 188 8.34 -3.99 24.12
N ILE A 189 7.74 -3.52 23.01
CA ILE A 189 6.28 -3.46 22.84
C ILE A 189 5.65 -4.84 23.07
N ARG A 190 6.22 -5.90 22.46
CA ARG A 190 5.75 -7.29 22.66
C ARG A 190 5.91 -7.76 24.10
N LYS A 191 6.99 -7.37 24.79
CA LYS A 191 7.21 -7.71 26.20
C LYS A 191 6.16 -7.03 27.09
N ASN A 192 5.90 -5.75 26.85
CA ASN A 192 4.94 -4.95 27.58
C ASN A 192 3.51 -5.48 27.38
N LEU A 193 3.17 -5.88 26.15
CA LEU A 193 1.89 -6.51 25.81
C LEU A 193 1.61 -7.75 26.68
N LYS A 194 2.59 -8.60 26.98
CA LYS A 194 2.38 -9.79 27.83
C LYS A 194 1.85 -9.47 29.24
N ASN A 195 2.07 -8.25 29.73
CA ASN A 195 1.60 -7.80 31.03
C ASN A 195 0.31 -6.98 30.93
N PHE A 196 -0.09 -6.60 29.72
CA PHE A 196 -1.28 -5.79 29.48
C PHE A 196 -2.54 -6.54 29.89
N LYS A 197 -3.49 -5.78 30.44
CA LYS A 197 -4.83 -6.27 30.76
C LYS A 197 -5.84 -5.34 30.11
N LYS A 198 -6.70 -5.91 29.26
CA LYS A 198 -7.79 -5.17 28.65
C LYS A 198 -8.69 -4.54 29.74
N PRO A 199 -8.96 -3.22 29.70
CA PRO A 199 -9.90 -2.59 30.61
C PRO A 199 -11.30 -3.22 30.50
N THR A 200 -11.97 -3.41 31.64
CA THR A 200 -13.27 -4.09 31.71
C THR A 200 -14.42 -3.27 31.13
N ASP A 201 -14.29 -1.95 31.15
CA ASP A 201 -15.26 -0.99 30.63
C ASP A 201 -15.00 -0.59 29.17
N GLN A 202 -13.91 -1.09 28.56
CA GLN A 202 -13.61 -0.85 27.15
C GLN A 202 -14.71 -1.45 26.26
N PHE A 203 -15.28 -0.63 25.39
CA PHE A 203 -16.23 -1.02 24.36
C PHE A 203 -15.72 -2.21 23.53
N GLU A 204 -16.64 -2.97 22.96
CA GLU A 204 -16.29 -4.07 22.08
C GLU A 204 -15.66 -3.54 20.76
N SER A 205 -14.45 -4.00 20.45
CA SER A 205 -13.77 -3.70 19.19
C SER A 205 -14.50 -4.32 18.01
N ALA A 206 -14.49 -3.63 16.87
CA ALA A 206 -14.93 -4.24 15.61
C ALA A 206 -14.04 -5.43 15.21
N LYS A 207 -14.63 -6.41 14.52
CA LYS A 207 -13.91 -7.60 14.04
C LYS A 207 -12.96 -7.24 12.90
N VAL A 208 -11.74 -7.77 12.95
CA VAL A 208 -10.71 -7.62 11.92
C VAL A 208 -10.51 -8.95 11.19
N TYR A 209 -10.61 -8.91 9.87
CA TYR A 209 -10.44 -10.04 8.96
C TYR A 209 -9.10 -9.96 8.25
N PHE A 210 -8.20 -10.87 8.60
CA PHE A 210 -6.95 -11.10 7.87
C PHE A 210 -7.21 -12.03 6.70
N MET A 211 -7.03 -11.50 5.49
CA MET A 211 -7.48 -12.17 4.27
C MET A 211 -6.43 -13.10 3.65
N THR A 212 -5.14 -12.86 3.90
CA THR A 212 -4.03 -13.41 3.08
C THR A 212 -2.87 -13.97 3.90
N GLU A 213 -2.99 -14.07 5.23
CA GLU A 213 -1.92 -14.59 6.07
C GLU A 213 -1.63 -16.05 5.75
N SER A 214 -0.34 -16.38 5.67
CA SER A 214 0.11 -17.68 5.19
C SER A 214 0.34 -18.63 6.35
N ARG A 215 -0.51 -19.65 6.45
CA ARG A 215 -0.35 -20.78 7.39
C ARG A 215 0.75 -21.79 7.00
N LYS A 216 1.60 -21.45 6.02
CA LYS A 216 2.73 -22.30 5.60
C LYS A 216 3.97 -22.10 6.48
N ASP A 217 4.08 -20.95 7.15
CA ASP A 217 5.16 -20.66 8.08
C ASP A 217 4.82 -21.24 9.46
N LYS A 218 5.67 -22.10 10.00
CA LYS A 218 5.43 -22.76 11.30
C LYS A 218 5.31 -21.75 12.45
N SER A 219 6.10 -20.68 12.43
CA SER A 219 6.10 -19.66 13.49
C SER A 219 4.77 -18.90 13.49
N ALA A 220 4.38 -18.36 12.34
CA ALA A 220 3.12 -17.66 12.15
C ALA A 220 1.90 -18.56 12.47
N THR A 221 1.91 -19.81 12.02
CA THR A 221 0.83 -20.76 12.29
C THR A 221 0.66 -21.05 13.78
N ALA A 222 1.75 -21.14 14.55
CA ALA A 222 1.67 -21.34 15.99
C ALA A 222 0.99 -20.14 16.68
N VAL A 223 1.34 -18.91 16.29
CA VAL A 223 0.71 -17.70 16.83
C VAL A 223 -0.77 -17.63 16.46
N ILE A 224 -1.12 -17.86 15.18
CA ILE A 224 -2.50 -17.87 14.72
C ILE A 224 -3.34 -18.88 15.50
N ASN A 225 -2.87 -20.12 15.64
CA ASN A 225 -3.61 -21.17 16.35
C ASN A 225 -3.81 -20.84 17.84
N ASN A 226 -2.80 -20.23 18.50
CA ASN A 226 -2.91 -19.78 19.88
C ASN A 226 -3.94 -18.65 20.04
N ILE A 227 -3.98 -17.71 19.09
CA ILE A 227 -4.98 -16.64 19.07
C ILE A 227 -6.38 -17.22 18.87
N GLU A 228 -6.58 -18.05 17.84
CA GLU A 228 -7.90 -18.61 17.50
C GLU A 228 -8.47 -19.54 18.58
N ALA A 229 -7.62 -20.10 19.44
CA ALA A 229 -8.04 -20.92 20.58
C ALA A 229 -8.52 -20.11 21.79
N LYS A 230 -8.14 -18.82 21.89
CA LYS A 230 -8.38 -17.96 23.07
C LYS A 230 -9.27 -16.76 22.79
N TYR A 231 -9.26 -16.27 21.55
CA TYR A 231 -9.88 -15.01 21.17
C TYR A 231 -10.73 -15.17 19.91
N ASP A 232 -11.86 -14.45 19.86
CA ASP A 232 -12.76 -14.41 18.70
C ASP A 232 -12.37 -13.35 17.65
N ASN A 233 -11.39 -12.50 17.99
CA ASN A 233 -10.83 -11.44 17.16
C ASN A 233 -9.31 -11.44 17.37
N PRO A 234 -8.47 -11.34 16.32
CA PRO A 234 -8.78 -11.27 14.89
C PRO A 234 -9.23 -12.60 14.25
N ILE A 235 -9.83 -12.50 13.06
CA ILE A 235 -10.29 -13.64 12.25
C ILE A 235 -9.35 -13.84 11.06
N PHE A 236 -8.80 -15.05 10.91
CA PHE A 236 -7.92 -15.41 9.80
C PHE A 236 -8.68 -16.22 8.73
N LEU A 237 -8.92 -15.61 7.58
CA LEU A 237 -9.60 -16.27 6.45
C LEU A 237 -8.65 -17.22 5.71
N ASN A 238 -9.20 -18.29 5.12
CA ASN A 238 -8.44 -19.19 4.24
C ASN A 238 -8.25 -18.56 2.84
N GLY A 239 -7.36 -17.57 2.77
CA GLY A 239 -7.00 -16.86 1.55
C GLY A 239 -6.24 -17.70 0.52
N GLY A 240 -6.27 -17.28 -0.74
CA GLY A 240 -5.32 -17.78 -1.73
C GLY A 240 -5.73 -17.55 -3.18
N HIS A 241 -4.78 -17.82 -4.08
CA HIS A 241 -5.03 -17.80 -5.52
C HIS A 241 -5.11 -19.23 -6.05
N PHE A 242 -6.04 -19.43 -6.98
CA PHE A 242 -6.13 -20.60 -7.83
C PHE A 242 -6.38 -20.15 -9.27
N ASP A 243 -6.28 -21.10 -10.20
CA ASP A 243 -6.47 -20.83 -11.62
C ASP A 243 -7.91 -20.37 -11.94
N LYS A 244 -8.15 -19.90 -13.16
CA LYS A 244 -9.42 -19.25 -13.54
C LYS A 244 -10.31 -20.12 -14.41
N GLU A 245 -11.60 -19.80 -14.42
CA GLU A 245 -12.61 -20.52 -15.18
C GLU A 245 -12.44 -20.24 -16.67
N ASN A 246 -12.36 -21.29 -17.48
CA ASN A 246 -12.42 -21.19 -18.93
C ASN A 246 -13.87 -21.24 -19.38
N TRP A 247 -14.52 -20.08 -19.47
CA TRP A 247 -15.92 -19.99 -19.85
C TRP A 247 -16.14 -19.18 -21.11
N ASP A 248 -17.22 -19.51 -21.82
CA ASP A 248 -17.58 -18.88 -23.08
C ASP A 248 -18.24 -17.51 -22.87
N ARG A 249 -17.55 -16.46 -23.30
CA ARG A 249 -18.04 -15.07 -23.25
C ARG A 249 -18.68 -14.62 -24.58
N SER A 250 -18.85 -15.51 -25.56
CA SER A 250 -19.33 -15.18 -26.90
C SER A 250 -20.69 -14.48 -26.91
N SER A 251 -21.52 -14.76 -25.90
CA SER A 251 -22.85 -14.17 -25.69
C SER A 251 -22.85 -12.78 -25.04
N MET A 252 -21.71 -12.27 -24.58
CA MET A 252 -21.61 -10.92 -24.03
C MET A 252 -21.90 -9.87 -25.11
N THR A 253 -22.72 -8.89 -24.77
CA THR A 253 -23.02 -7.76 -25.66
C THR A 253 -21.85 -6.77 -25.79
N SER A 254 -20.97 -6.70 -24.80
CA SER A 254 -19.77 -5.85 -24.84
C SER A 254 -18.62 -6.53 -25.59
N GLU A 255 -18.28 -6.01 -26.78
CA GLU A 255 -17.15 -6.52 -27.58
C GLU A 255 -15.80 -6.35 -26.87
N VAL A 256 -15.66 -5.33 -26.00
CA VAL A 256 -14.46 -5.11 -25.20
C VAL A 256 -14.28 -6.22 -24.14
N TYR A 257 -15.31 -6.46 -23.31
CA TYR A 257 -15.19 -7.39 -22.19
C TYR A 257 -15.31 -8.87 -22.59
N LYS A 258 -15.97 -9.14 -23.72
CA LYS A 258 -15.96 -10.44 -24.41
C LYS A 258 -14.54 -10.94 -24.67
N ASN A 259 -13.70 -10.06 -25.21
CA ASN A 259 -12.33 -10.36 -25.64
C ASN A 259 -11.25 -10.04 -24.58
N LYS A 260 -11.58 -9.30 -23.52
CA LYS A 260 -10.65 -9.02 -22.40
C LYS A 260 -10.36 -10.31 -21.63
N ARG A 261 -9.09 -10.66 -21.47
CA ARG A 261 -8.59 -11.70 -20.55
C ARG A 261 -7.30 -11.22 -19.90
N ASP A 262 -7.10 -11.54 -18.63
CA ASP A 262 -5.84 -11.28 -17.94
C ASP A 262 -4.77 -12.27 -18.42
N ARG A 263 -3.88 -11.79 -19.30
CA ARG A 263 -2.81 -12.60 -19.92
C ARG A 263 -1.87 -13.29 -18.92
N ARG A 264 -1.91 -12.93 -17.64
CA ARG A 264 -1.11 -13.57 -16.57
C ARG A 264 -1.74 -14.88 -16.07
N MET A 265 -3.02 -15.11 -16.33
CA MET A 265 -3.77 -16.29 -15.88
C MET A 265 -3.92 -17.31 -17.00
N LYS A 266 -4.12 -18.59 -16.64
CA LYS A 266 -4.17 -19.69 -17.63
C LYS A 266 -5.58 -20.03 -18.12
N TYR A 267 -6.63 -19.67 -17.36
CA TYR A 267 -8.04 -19.98 -17.67
C TYR A 267 -8.23 -21.42 -18.12
N LYS A 268 -8.19 -22.36 -17.17
CA LYS A 268 -8.19 -23.80 -17.48
C LYS A 268 -9.24 -24.59 -16.71
N LEU A 269 -9.88 -23.98 -15.72
CA LEU A 269 -10.83 -24.70 -14.85
C LEU A 269 -12.23 -24.69 -15.46
N THR A 270 -12.97 -25.75 -15.23
CA THR A 270 -14.43 -25.77 -15.43
C THR A 270 -15.14 -25.12 -14.25
N GLN A 271 -16.45 -24.85 -14.38
CA GLN A 271 -17.27 -24.37 -13.26
C GLN A 271 -17.22 -25.34 -12.07
N ASP A 272 -17.36 -26.65 -12.30
CA ASP A 272 -17.39 -27.65 -11.24
C ASP A 272 -16.06 -27.74 -10.49
N GLU A 273 -14.93 -27.67 -11.19
CA GLU A 273 -13.60 -27.64 -10.57
C GLU A 273 -13.40 -26.39 -9.70
N VAL A 274 -13.92 -25.23 -10.13
CA VAL A 274 -13.90 -24.01 -9.32
C VAL A 274 -14.73 -24.19 -8.05
N LEU A 275 -15.94 -24.74 -8.15
CA LEU A 275 -16.82 -24.98 -7.01
C LEU A 275 -16.24 -26.02 -6.04
N GLU A 276 -15.57 -27.06 -6.53
CA GLU A 276 -14.84 -28.02 -5.71
C GLU A 276 -13.72 -27.36 -4.90
N ILE A 277 -12.92 -26.50 -5.55
CA ILE A 277 -11.87 -25.73 -4.88
C ILE A 277 -12.45 -24.81 -3.80
N ILE A 278 -13.55 -24.11 -4.09
CA ILE A 278 -14.24 -23.23 -3.13
C ILE A 278 -14.75 -24.05 -1.93
N THR A 279 -15.39 -25.19 -2.19
CA THR A 279 -15.87 -26.12 -1.16
C THR A 279 -14.74 -26.58 -0.26
N LYS A 280 -13.63 -27.04 -0.86
CA LYS A 280 -12.43 -27.47 -0.13
C LYS A 280 -11.88 -26.35 0.75
N LYS A 281 -11.76 -25.13 0.22
CA LYS A 281 -11.27 -23.98 0.99
C LYS A 281 -12.17 -23.64 2.18
N HIS A 282 -13.49 -23.73 2.03
CA HIS A 282 -14.43 -23.54 3.14
C HIS A 282 -14.30 -24.63 4.20
N ASN A 283 -14.09 -25.89 3.80
CA ASN A 283 -13.86 -26.99 4.74
C ASN A 283 -12.55 -26.80 5.52
N GLU A 284 -11.49 -26.34 4.85
CA GLU A 284 -10.19 -26.02 5.45
C GLU A 284 -10.16 -24.69 6.22
N SER A 285 -11.26 -23.91 6.19
CA SER A 285 -11.33 -22.62 6.91
C SER A 285 -11.74 -22.74 8.38
N PHE A 286 -12.07 -23.95 8.85
CA PHE A 286 -12.56 -24.20 10.22
C PHE A 286 -13.73 -23.26 10.61
N GLY A 287 -14.59 -22.93 9.64
CA GLY A 287 -15.74 -22.04 9.85
C GLY A 287 -15.44 -20.54 9.82
N LYS A 288 -14.17 -20.12 9.72
CA LYS A 288 -13.78 -18.69 9.69
C LYS A 288 -14.08 -18.01 8.35
N GLY A 289 -14.17 -18.78 7.26
CA GLY A 289 -14.47 -18.28 5.92
C GLY A 289 -13.25 -18.14 5.02
N ILE A 290 -13.48 -17.63 3.80
CA ILE A 290 -12.47 -17.60 2.74
C ILE A 290 -12.35 -16.21 2.11
N SER A 291 -11.19 -15.97 1.49
CA SER A 291 -11.02 -14.87 0.56
C SER A 291 -10.35 -15.36 -0.72
N TYR A 292 -10.81 -14.86 -1.87
CA TYR A 292 -10.20 -15.17 -3.16
C TYR A 292 -10.50 -14.05 -4.17
N TRP A 293 -9.80 -14.07 -5.30
CA TRP A 293 -10.05 -13.10 -6.37
C TRP A 293 -11.33 -13.45 -7.09
N GLY A 294 -12.32 -12.55 -7.08
CA GLY A 294 -13.53 -12.65 -7.92
C GLY A 294 -13.30 -12.13 -9.34
N GLY A 295 -12.38 -11.16 -9.50
CA GLY A 295 -11.97 -10.59 -10.78
C GLY A 295 -10.46 -10.42 -10.88
N GLY A 296 -9.99 -10.14 -12.09
CA GLY A 296 -8.60 -9.77 -12.38
C GLY A 296 -8.31 -8.33 -12.03
N HIS A 297 -7.07 -7.89 -12.29
CA HIS A 297 -6.85 -6.44 -12.39
C HIS A 297 -7.79 -5.92 -13.50
N GLY A 298 -8.27 -4.67 -13.49
CA GLY A 298 -9.32 -4.11 -14.39
C GLY A 298 -9.23 -4.39 -15.90
N ASN A 299 -8.14 -5.01 -16.34
CA ASN A 299 -8.02 -5.75 -17.58
C ASN A 299 -8.97 -6.95 -17.74
N ASP A 300 -9.50 -7.58 -16.68
CA ASP A 300 -10.51 -8.65 -16.80
C ASP A 300 -11.34 -8.84 -15.52
N PRO A 301 -12.52 -8.19 -15.40
CA PRO A 301 -13.38 -8.39 -14.24
C PRO A 301 -14.07 -9.76 -14.21
N TYR A 302 -14.11 -10.48 -15.33
CA TYR A 302 -14.91 -11.70 -15.54
C TYR A 302 -14.12 -13.00 -15.38
N MET A 303 -13.27 -13.10 -14.36
CA MET A 303 -12.45 -14.31 -14.13
C MET A 303 -13.26 -15.59 -13.93
N TYR A 304 -14.53 -15.45 -13.54
CA TYR A 304 -15.52 -16.51 -13.40
C TYR A 304 -16.83 -16.05 -14.03
N GLN A 305 -17.71 -16.98 -14.36
CA GLN A 305 -19.10 -16.64 -14.66
C GLN A 305 -19.77 -16.05 -13.42
N VAL A 306 -20.73 -15.14 -13.64
CA VAL A 306 -21.58 -14.58 -12.57
C VAL A 306 -22.25 -15.73 -11.79
N SER A 307 -22.78 -16.72 -12.51
CA SER A 307 -23.42 -17.91 -11.96
C SER A 307 -22.48 -18.77 -11.11
N THR A 308 -21.22 -18.95 -11.54
CA THR A 308 -20.19 -19.67 -10.75
C THR A 308 -19.94 -18.97 -9.41
N THR A 309 -19.82 -17.65 -9.44
CA THR A 309 -19.58 -16.85 -8.23
C THR A 309 -20.78 -16.91 -7.27
N MET A 310 -22.01 -16.83 -7.80
CA MET A 310 -23.25 -16.97 -7.03
C MET A 310 -23.35 -18.36 -6.37
N LYS A 311 -23.11 -19.45 -7.12
CA LYS A 311 -23.06 -20.81 -6.56
C LYS A 311 -21.97 -20.96 -5.50
N GLY A 312 -20.83 -20.30 -5.68
CA GLY A 312 -19.76 -20.25 -4.67
C GLY A 312 -20.22 -19.60 -3.36
N LEU A 313 -21.03 -18.54 -3.43
CA LEU A 313 -21.65 -17.92 -2.25
C LEU A 313 -22.70 -18.82 -1.59
N ASP A 314 -23.42 -19.64 -2.34
CA ASP A 314 -24.35 -20.63 -1.78
C ASP A 314 -23.62 -21.73 -1.00
N ILE A 315 -22.52 -22.25 -1.54
CA ILE A 315 -21.67 -23.25 -0.89
C ILE A 315 -21.15 -22.77 0.47
N ALA A 316 -20.91 -21.46 0.61
CA ALA A 316 -20.46 -20.88 1.86
C ALA A 316 -21.46 -21.09 3.01
N ASN A 317 -22.76 -21.23 2.71
CA ASN A 317 -23.85 -21.48 3.68
C ASN A 317 -23.76 -20.54 4.90
N GLY A 318 -23.64 -19.24 4.64
CA GLY A 318 -23.54 -18.20 5.68
C GLY A 318 -22.13 -17.96 6.25
N LYS A 319 -21.14 -18.79 5.91
CA LYS A 319 -19.72 -18.51 6.23
C LYS A 319 -19.22 -17.29 5.46
N LYS A 320 -18.26 -16.58 6.05
CA LYS A 320 -17.68 -15.37 5.45
C LYS A 320 -17.05 -15.68 4.09
N THR A 321 -17.40 -14.90 3.07
CA THR A 321 -16.77 -14.97 1.75
C THR A 321 -16.40 -13.58 1.27
N VAL A 322 -15.11 -13.36 1.01
CA VAL A 322 -14.62 -12.07 0.50
C VAL A 322 -14.08 -12.23 -0.91
N LEU A 323 -14.73 -11.57 -1.87
CA LEU A 323 -14.37 -11.56 -3.27
C LEU A 323 -13.53 -10.32 -3.55
N VAL A 324 -12.25 -10.51 -3.89
CA VAL A 324 -11.32 -9.42 -4.18
C VAL A 324 -11.42 -9.04 -5.65
N TYR A 325 -11.69 -7.76 -5.90
CA TYR A 325 -11.77 -7.14 -7.22
C TYR A 325 -10.70 -6.06 -7.34
N PRO A 326 -9.52 -6.38 -7.89
CA PRO A 326 -8.43 -5.42 -8.01
C PRO A 326 -8.53 -4.52 -9.24
N GLU A 327 -8.16 -3.25 -9.08
CA GLU A 327 -8.03 -2.26 -10.15
C GLU A 327 -9.26 -2.17 -11.06
N VAL A 328 -10.47 -2.29 -10.51
CA VAL A 328 -11.73 -2.20 -11.27
C VAL A 328 -12.08 -0.72 -11.43
N GLU A 329 -11.27 -0.03 -12.22
CA GLU A 329 -11.35 1.38 -12.54
C GLU A 329 -11.36 1.51 -14.07
N ASP A 330 -12.47 2.01 -14.59
CA ASP A 330 -12.66 2.30 -16.01
C ASP A 330 -13.72 3.40 -16.12
N HIS A 331 -13.32 4.55 -16.64
CA HIS A 331 -14.19 5.72 -16.76
C HIS A 331 -14.98 5.74 -18.08
N SER A 332 -14.75 4.76 -18.97
CA SER A 332 -15.46 4.64 -20.24
C SER A 332 -16.94 4.28 -20.04
N ASP A 333 -17.77 4.60 -21.02
CA ASP A 333 -19.18 4.22 -20.98
C ASP A 333 -19.38 2.71 -21.04
N GLU A 334 -18.46 1.97 -21.67
CA GLU A 334 -18.46 0.52 -21.74
C GLU A 334 -18.39 -0.13 -20.34
N PHE A 335 -17.82 0.54 -19.34
CA PHE A 335 -17.78 0.04 -17.97
C PHE A 335 -19.16 -0.07 -17.32
N LYS A 336 -20.18 0.66 -17.82
CA LYS A 336 -21.58 0.47 -17.41
C LYS A 336 -22.04 -0.98 -17.59
N PHE A 337 -21.53 -1.67 -18.61
CA PHE A 337 -21.79 -3.10 -18.81
C PHE A 337 -21.33 -3.93 -17.62
N VAL A 338 -20.08 -3.75 -17.17
CA VAL A 338 -19.52 -4.49 -16.03
C VAL A 338 -20.31 -4.22 -14.75
N MET A 339 -20.70 -2.97 -14.52
CA MET A 339 -21.50 -2.62 -13.35
C MET A 339 -22.86 -3.32 -13.37
N ASN A 340 -23.57 -3.27 -14.49
CA ASN A 340 -24.93 -3.79 -14.61
C ASN A 340 -25.01 -5.32 -14.73
N ASP A 341 -24.03 -5.96 -15.36
CA ASP A 341 -24.04 -7.40 -15.63
C ASP A 341 -23.31 -8.22 -14.54
N LEU A 342 -22.29 -7.64 -13.90
CA LEU A 342 -21.46 -8.34 -12.92
C LEU A 342 -21.57 -7.76 -11.51
N ILE A 343 -21.15 -6.51 -11.31
CA ILE A 343 -20.90 -5.99 -9.96
C ILE A 343 -22.18 -5.78 -9.16
N LEU A 344 -23.19 -5.11 -9.72
CA LEU A 344 -24.45 -4.85 -9.02
C LEU A 344 -25.27 -6.14 -8.80
N PRO A 345 -25.42 -7.05 -9.78
CA PRO A 345 -26.09 -8.34 -9.53
C PRO A 345 -25.40 -9.17 -8.44
N LEU A 346 -24.06 -9.21 -8.43
CA LEU A 346 -23.33 -9.91 -7.36
C LEU A 346 -23.50 -9.21 -6.02
N ALA A 347 -23.54 -7.88 -5.99
CA ALA A 347 -23.76 -7.13 -4.76
C ALA A 347 -25.14 -7.41 -4.16
N ASP A 348 -26.19 -7.42 -4.98
CA ASP A 348 -27.55 -7.81 -4.56
C ASP A 348 -27.58 -9.24 -4.02
N TYR A 349 -26.91 -10.17 -4.70
CA TYR A 349 -26.88 -11.57 -4.29
C TYR A 349 -26.10 -11.82 -3.00
N ALA A 350 -25.01 -11.07 -2.78
CA ALA A 350 -24.15 -11.19 -1.60
C ALA A 350 -24.77 -10.62 -0.33
N LYS A 351 -25.73 -9.69 -0.45
CA LYS A 351 -26.35 -8.92 0.66
C LYS A 351 -26.82 -9.79 1.82
N ASN A 352 -27.35 -10.97 1.54
CA ASN A 352 -27.91 -11.89 2.55
C ASN A 352 -27.07 -13.16 2.75
N LYS A 353 -25.82 -13.20 2.26
CA LYS A 353 -24.97 -14.42 2.24
C LYS A 353 -23.63 -14.25 2.93
N ASN A 354 -23.47 -13.22 3.75
CA ASN A 354 -22.20 -12.89 4.41
C ASN A 354 -21.04 -12.76 3.39
N GLY A 355 -21.37 -12.26 2.20
CA GLY A 355 -20.47 -12.03 1.09
C GLY A 355 -20.05 -10.56 1.01
N ASN A 356 -18.79 -10.31 0.71
CA ASN A 356 -18.27 -8.95 0.50
C ASN A 356 -17.54 -8.82 -0.83
N LEU A 357 -17.74 -7.68 -1.47
CA LEU A 357 -16.96 -7.25 -2.63
C LEU A 357 -15.85 -6.31 -2.14
N TYR A 358 -14.64 -6.85 -2.03
CA TYR A 358 -13.45 -6.10 -1.62
C TYR A 358 -12.86 -5.40 -2.84
N MET A 359 -13.21 -4.13 -2.98
CA MET A 359 -12.85 -3.29 -4.12
C MET A 359 -11.46 -2.71 -3.86
N ARG A 360 -10.47 -3.16 -4.63
CA ARG A 360 -9.06 -2.86 -4.37
C ARG A 360 -8.52 -1.98 -5.49
N ASN A 361 -8.82 -0.70 -5.41
CA ASN A 361 -8.55 0.27 -6.48
C ASN A 361 -7.32 1.14 -6.18
N LYS A 362 -6.84 1.86 -7.19
CA LYS A 362 -5.62 2.68 -7.14
C LYS A 362 -5.96 4.17 -7.23
N HIS A 363 -4.97 5.00 -6.93
CA HIS A 363 -4.93 6.39 -7.36
C HIS A 363 -6.14 7.18 -6.88
N LEU A 364 -6.76 7.93 -7.79
CA LEU A 364 -7.85 8.83 -7.50
C LEU A 364 -9.22 8.13 -7.37
N PHE A 365 -9.31 6.82 -7.55
CA PHE A 365 -10.60 6.12 -7.59
C PHE A 365 -11.52 6.50 -6.42
N TRP A 366 -10.98 6.45 -5.20
CA TRP A 366 -11.77 6.72 -4.00
C TRP A 366 -12.12 8.19 -3.80
N GLN A 367 -11.35 9.12 -4.38
CA GLN A 367 -11.58 10.56 -4.27
C GLN A 367 -12.29 11.16 -5.49
N ALA A 368 -12.47 10.41 -6.57
CA ALA A 368 -13.00 10.91 -7.83
C ALA A 368 -13.95 9.90 -8.47
N ASP A 369 -13.45 8.78 -8.97
CA ASP A 369 -14.24 7.91 -9.86
C ASP A 369 -15.45 7.27 -9.20
N VAL A 370 -15.36 7.03 -7.89
CA VAL A 370 -16.49 6.57 -7.08
C VAL A 370 -17.65 7.58 -7.06
N TYR A 371 -17.42 8.86 -7.35
CA TYR A 371 -18.43 9.91 -7.43
C TYR A 371 -19.00 10.12 -8.85
N THR A 372 -18.70 9.22 -9.78
CA THR A 372 -19.35 9.19 -11.11
C THR A 372 -20.69 8.44 -11.06
N ASP A 373 -21.52 8.65 -12.08
CA ASP A 373 -22.86 8.05 -12.23
C ASP A 373 -22.89 6.53 -12.03
N LYS A 374 -21.84 5.83 -12.50
CA LYS A 374 -21.72 4.37 -12.46
C LYS A 374 -21.65 3.80 -11.04
N TRP A 375 -21.15 4.59 -10.08
CA TRP A 375 -20.89 4.17 -8.71
C TRP A 375 -21.90 4.77 -7.71
N GLU A 376 -22.92 5.49 -8.19
CA GLU A 376 -24.00 6.03 -7.37
C GLU A 376 -24.58 4.99 -6.39
N PRO A 377 -24.87 3.73 -6.77
CA PRO A 377 -25.42 2.75 -5.82
C PRO A 377 -24.49 2.41 -4.64
N LEU A 378 -23.17 2.54 -4.82
CA LEU A 378 -22.20 2.40 -3.72
C LEU A 378 -22.24 3.64 -2.84
N VAL A 379 -22.17 4.82 -3.46
CA VAL A 379 -22.16 6.11 -2.74
C VAL A 379 -23.46 6.32 -1.96
N SER A 380 -24.63 5.95 -2.49
CA SER A 380 -25.94 6.05 -1.83
C SER A 380 -26.08 5.15 -0.60
N GLY A 381 -25.19 4.16 -0.42
CA GLY A 381 -25.25 3.23 0.70
C GLY A 381 -26.20 2.05 0.48
N ARG A 382 -26.78 1.89 -0.72
CA ARG A 382 -27.68 0.77 -1.06
C ARG A 382 -27.04 -0.60 -0.79
N TYR A 383 -25.73 -0.68 -0.97
CA TYR A 383 -24.90 -1.88 -0.80
C TYR A 383 -23.87 -1.75 0.32
N ALA A 384 -24.15 -0.94 1.35
CA ALA A 384 -23.18 -0.59 2.40
C ALA A 384 -22.59 -1.82 3.13
N SER A 385 -23.39 -2.87 3.33
CA SER A 385 -22.96 -4.11 3.99
C SER A 385 -22.08 -5.03 3.13
N VAL A 386 -22.02 -4.77 1.82
CA VAL A 386 -21.37 -5.66 0.84
C VAL A 386 -20.06 -5.08 0.34
N PHE A 387 -20.04 -3.82 -0.10
CA PHE A 387 -18.83 -3.19 -0.60
C PHE A 387 -17.85 -2.89 0.52
N VAL A 388 -16.59 -3.27 0.31
CA VAL A 388 -15.47 -2.93 1.20
C VAL A 388 -14.44 -2.17 0.38
N PRO A 389 -14.34 -0.85 0.53
CA PRO A 389 -13.39 -0.04 -0.20
C PRO A 389 -11.99 -0.24 0.36
N ALA A 390 -11.02 -0.47 -0.52
CA ALA A 390 -9.65 -0.80 -0.15
C ALA A 390 -8.63 -0.33 -1.19
N MET A 391 -7.36 -0.41 -0.79
CA MET A 391 -6.23 0.10 -1.56
C MET A 391 -5.48 -1.00 -2.33
N GLU A 392 -5.16 -0.71 -3.59
CA GLU A 392 -4.08 -1.38 -4.33
C GLU A 392 -2.78 -0.56 -4.29
N GLU A 393 -2.85 0.79 -4.33
CA GLU A 393 -1.80 1.83 -4.17
C GLU A 393 -0.34 1.52 -4.55
N THR A 394 -0.13 0.57 -5.46
CA THR A 394 1.17 0.42 -6.12
C THR A 394 1.37 1.59 -7.07
N THR A 395 2.55 2.22 -7.06
CA THR A 395 2.89 3.42 -7.86
C THR A 395 2.09 4.70 -7.53
N ASP A 396 1.31 4.69 -6.45
CA ASP A 396 0.57 5.86 -6.00
C ASP A 396 1.51 6.91 -5.37
N LYS A 397 1.02 8.13 -5.20
CA LYS A 397 1.75 9.28 -4.65
C LYS A 397 0.90 10.13 -3.70
N SER A 398 -0.40 9.82 -3.59
CA SER A 398 -1.39 10.56 -2.80
C SER A 398 -2.17 9.64 -1.86
N MET A 399 -1.44 8.78 -1.15
CA MET A 399 -1.99 7.78 -0.22
C MET A 399 -2.90 8.41 0.84
N GLU A 400 -2.57 9.62 1.29
CA GLU A 400 -3.36 10.38 2.26
C GLU A 400 -4.76 10.71 1.76
N LEU A 401 -4.93 10.93 0.45
CA LEU A 401 -6.22 11.27 -0.15
C LEU A 401 -7.09 10.02 -0.29
N SER A 402 -6.52 8.92 -0.79
CA SER A 402 -7.21 7.63 -0.86
C SER A 402 -7.60 7.13 0.54
N PHE A 403 -6.76 7.37 1.55
CA PHE A 403 -7.08 7.07 2.94
C PHE A 403 -8.31 7.87 3.39
N THR A 404 -8.27 9.21 3.35
CA THR A 404 -9.38 10.03 3.86
C THR A 404 -10.67 9.91 3.04
N SER A 405 -10.58 9.52 1.77
CA SER A 405 -11.77 9.24 0.95
C SER A 405 -12.45 7.93 1.31
N ARG A 406 -11.68 6.85 1.55
CA ARG A 406 -12.24 5.59 2.06
C ARG A 406 -12.86 5.77 3.44
N LEU A 407 -12.18 6.50 4.33
CA LEU A 407 -12.74 6.86 5.62
C LEU A 407 -13.97 7.74 5.49
N GLY A 408 -14.01 8.69 4.55
CA GLY A 408 -15.17 9.56 4.37
C GLY A 408 -16.39 8.83 3.81
N LEU A 409 -16.22 7.87 2.90
CA LEU A 409 -17.29 6.96 2.46
C LEU A 409 -17.82 6.12 3.63
N TRP A 410 -16.91 5.58 4.46
CA TRP A 410 -17.29 4.81 5.64
C TRP A 410 -17.98 5.69 6.70
N ALA A 411 -17.42 6.84 7.06
CA ALA A 411 -18.01 7.77 8.02
C ALA A 411 -19.38 8.28 7.56
N SER A 412 -19.58 8.47 6.25
CA SER A 412 -20.85 8.94 5.68
C SER A 412 -21.93 7.86 5.56
N GLY A 413 -21.64 6.59 5.88
CA GLY A 413 -22.61 5.51 5.76
C GLY A 413 -22.76 4.91 4.36
N SER A 414 -21.91 5.29 3.39
CA SER A 414 -21.91 4.66 2.06
C SER A 414 -21.49 3.19 2.14
N VAL A 415 -20.64 2.85 3.11
CA VAL A 415 -20.22 1.48 3.43
C VAL A 415 -20.18 1.25 4.93
N ASP A 416 -20.34 0.00 5.36
CA ASP A 416 -20.31 -0.38 6.79
C ASP A 416 -18.91 -0.71 7.29
N SER A 417 -18.01 -1.07 6.38
CA SER A 417 -16.62 -1.41 6.67
C SER A 417 -15.72 -0.93 5.55
N TRP A 418 -14.43 -0.77 5.85
CA TRP A 418 -13.40 -0.50 4.86
C TRP A 418 -12.16 -1.35 5.11
N GLY A 419 -11.28 -1.39 4.11
CA GLY A 419 -10.12 -2.26 4.07
C GLY A 419 -8.79 -1.53 3.91
N ALA A 420 -7.74 -2.19 4.40
CA ALA A 420 -6.37 -1.75 4.24
C ALA A 420 -5.52 -2.87 3.61
N ARG A 421 -4.44 -2.46 2.95
CA ARG A 421 -3.49 -3.37 2.33
C ARG A 421 -2.12 -2.74 2.27
N CYS A 422 -1.12 -3.51 2.65
CA CYS A 422 0.27 -3.20 2.37
C CYS A 422 0.84 -4.21 1.37
N ALA A 423 1.39 -3.70 0.27
CA ALA A 423 2.14 -4.48 -0.70
C ALA A 423 3.58 -3.99 -0.76
N ARG A 424 4.47 -4.85 -1.23
CA ARG A 424 5.92 -4.56 -1.33
C ARG A 424 6.24 -3.40 -2.28
N ASP A 425 5.31 -3.10 -3.18
CA ASP A 425 5.39 -2.03 -4.16
C ASP A 425 4.88 -0.68 -3.61
N ASN A 426 4.29 -0.63 -2.41
CA ASN A 426 3.77 0.61 -1.81
C ASN A 426 4.88 1.63 -1.54
N ALA A 427 6.10 1.17 -1.21
CA ALA A 427 7.26 2.03 -1.04
C ALA A 427 7.79 2.60 -2.37
N SER A 428 7.31 2.13 -3.51
CA SER A 428 7.70 2.61 -4.84
C SER A 428 6.79 3.74 -5.31
N PHE A 429 7.13 4.96 -4.92
CA PHE A 429 6.52 6.17 -5.45
C PHE A 429 7.16 6.59 -6.80
N ASP A 430 8.41 6.20 -7.08
CA ASP A 430 9.10 6.38 -8.36
C ASP A 430 9.69 5.04 -8.83
N ARG A 431 9.26 4.58 -10.02
CA ARG A 431 9.75 3.32 -10.60
C ARG A 431 11.12 3.44 -11.24
N LEU A 432 11.57 4.65 -11.64
CA LEU A 432 12.91 4.82 -12.21
C LEU A 432 14.02 4.64 -11.18
N ARG A 433 13.72 4.94 -9.91
CA ARG A 433 14.69 4.86 -8.82
C ARG A 433 14.59 3.57 -8.01
N GLN A 434 13.71 2.64 -8.42
CA GLN A 434 13.48 1.40 -7.71
C GLN A 434 14.34 0.25 -8.25
N HIS A 435 15.41 -0.12 -7.53
CA HIS A 435 16.26 -1.26 -7.90
C HIS A 435 15.72 -2.60 -7.42
N SER A 436 14.99 -2.64 -6.31
CA SER A 436 14.29 -3.84 -5.82
C SER A 436 13.08 -3.43 -4.96
N ASN A 437 12.26 -4.41 -4.59
CA ASN A 437 11.11 -4.18 -3.73
C ASN A 437 11.54 -4.09 -2.25
N GLN A 438 10.92 -3.17 -1.51
CA GLN A 438 11.11 -3.06 -0.06
C GLN A 438 10.42 -4.23 0.66
N THR A 439 11.13 -4.87 1.57
CA THR A 439 10.61 -6.01 2.36
C THR A 439 10.75 -5.83 3.87
N LEU A 440 11.03 -4.62 4.34
CA LEU A 440 10.97 -4.32 5.77
C LEU A 440 9.54 -4.46 6.30
N PRO A 441 9.28 -5.26 7.34
CA PRO A 441 7.92 -5.40 7.88
C PRO A 441 7.50 -4.21 8.76
N ASN A 442 8.42 -3.37 9.23
CA ASN A 442 8.09 -2.28 10.16
C ASN A 442 7.07 -1.27 9.60
N HIS A 443 7.25 -0.82 8.35
CA HIS A 443 6.32 0.12 7.73
C HIS A 443 4.95 -0.51 7.41
N PHE A 444 4.92 -1.84 7.20
CA PHE A 444 3.67 -2.60 7.13
C PHE A 444 2.96 -2.54 8.48
N LEU A 445 3.67 -2.89 9.56
CA LEU A 445 3.13 -2.90 10.93
C LEU A 445 2.56 -1.53 11.31
N LYS A 446 3.35 -0.45 11.20
CA LYS A 446 2.90 0.91 11.56
C LYS A 446 1.67 1.35 10.78
N THR A 447 1.64 1.11 9.47
CA THR A 447 0.51 1.49 8.62
C THR A 447 -0.75 0.73 8.98
N MET A 448 -0.62 -0.56 9.33
CA MET A 448 -1.76 -1.36 9.78
C MET A 448 -2.25 -0.93 11.16
N VAL A 449 -1.36 -0.63 12.12
CA VAL A 449 -1.75 -0.06 13.43
C VAL A 449 -2.55 1.22 13.22
N TYR A 450 -2.04 2.14 12.40
CA TYR A 450 -2.73 3.40 12.08
C TYR A 450 -4.09 3.16 11.40
N SER A 451 -4.14 2.33 10.35
CA SER A 451 -5.37 2.06 9.60
C SER A 451 -6.44 1.36 10.45
N ILE A 452 -6.04 0.40 11.28
CA ILE A 452 -6.94 -0.35 12.16
C ILE A 452 -7.44 0.53 13.31
N SER A 453 -6.58 1.37 13.88
CA SER A 453 -7.00 2.38 14.87
C SER A 453 -7.98 3.41 14.27
N SER A 454 -7.99 3.56 12.94
CA SER A 454 -8.97 4.37 12.20
C SER A 454 -10.21 3.58 11.75
N GLY A 455 -10.38 2.33 12.19
CA GLY A 455 -11.56 1.50 11.92
C GLY A 455 -11.44 0.54 10.73
N ALA A 456 -10.26 0.33 10.13
CA ALA A 456 -10.11 -0.65 9.06
C ALA A 456 -10.36 -2.08 9.56
N GLN A 457 -11.18 -2.85 8.84
CA GLN A 457 -11.58 -4.20 9.25
C GLN A 457 -11.07 -5.30 8.32
N TYR A 458 -10.76 -5.01 7.06
CA TYR A 458 -10.38 -6.04 6.09
C TYR A 458 -8.95 -5.85 5.61
N ILE A 459 -8.06 -6.75 6.01
CA ILE A 459 -6.61 -6.62 5.83
C ILE A 459 -6.13 -7.60 4.76
N ASN A 460 -5.67 -7.06 3.62
CA ASN A 460 -5.21 -7.83 2.46
C ASN A 460 -3.70 -7.68 2.21
N ASN A 461 -2.87 -7.98 3.24
CA ASN A 461 -1.42 -7.77 3.17
C ASN A 461 -0.67 -8.83 2.37
N PHE A 462 0.47 -8.43 1.81
CA PHE A 462 1.49 -9.40 1.42
C PHE A 462 2.08 -10.03 2.67
N SER A 463 2.26 -11.36 2.68
CA SER A 463 2.99 -12.06 3.74
C SER A 463 4.48 -11.68 3.68
N VAL A 464 4.86 -10.68 4.46
CA VAL A 464 6.23 -10.20 4.68
C VAL A 464 6.54 -10.42 6.16
N ASP A 465 7.61 -11.17 6.45
CA ASP A 465 8.09 -11.49 7.81
C ASP A 465 6.94 -11.65 8.83
N GLN A 466 6.18 -12.73 8.70
CA GLN A 466 4.95 -12.93 9.46
C GLN A 466 5.20 -13.07 10.96
N ASP A 467 6.39 -13.52 11.38
CA ASP A 467 6.78 -13.55 12.78
C ASP A 467 6.86 -12.14 13.37
N TYR A 468 7.47 -11.20 12.63
CA TYR A 468 7.44 -9.78 13.01
C TYR A 468 6.02 -9.20 12.97
N MET A 469 5.27 -9.47 11.89
CA MET A 469 3.89 -8.98 11.74
C MET A 469 2.92 -9.56 12.77
N SER A 470 3.25 -10.70 13.38
CA SER A 470 2.38 -11.34 14.38
C SER A 470 2.11 -10.47 15.61
N LEU A 471 2.99 -9.49 15.91
CA LEU A 471 2.73 -8.50 16.95
C LEU A 471 1.43 -7.74 16.69
N LEU A 472 1.11 -7.44 15.43
CA LEU A 472 -0.17 -6.81 15.08
C LEU A 472 -1.36 -7.68 15.51
N TRP A 473 -1.25 -8.99 15.30
CA TRP A 473 -2.30 -9.94 15.63
C TRP A 473 -2.49 -10.05 17.14
N GLU A 474 -1.39 -10.13 17.88
CA GLU A 474 -1.36 -10.14 19.35
C GLU A 474 -2.00 -8.86 19.92
N LEU A 475 -1.65 -7.68 19.39
CA LEU A 475 -2.20 -6.40 19.82
C LEU A 475 -3.73 -6.32 19.66
N ILE A 476 -4.28 -6.87 18.57
CA ILE A 476 -5.73 -6.91 18.33
C ILE A 476 -6.39 -7.92 19.26
N ALA A 477 -5.79 -9.11 19.40
CA ALA A 477 -6.34 -10.21 20.19
C ALA A 477 -6.47 -9.83 21.67
N GLU A 478 -5.44 -9.24 22.24
CA GLU A 478 -5.43 -8.80 23.64
C GLU A 478 -6.26 -7.52 23.86
N GLY A 479 -6.66 -6.82 22.81
CA GLY A 479 -7.48 -5.61 22.87
C GLY A 479 -6.71 -4.32 23.16
N ALA A 480 -5.38 -4.36 23.14
CA ALA A 480 -4.51 -3.19 23.26
C ALA A 480 -4.69 -2.24 22.05
N LEU A 481 -4.75 -2.81 20.83
CA LEU A 481 -5.16 -2.09 19.63
C LEU A 481 -6.69 -2.12 19.53
N TYR A 482 -7.32 -1.03 19.96
CA TYR A 482 -8.77 -0.84 19.83
C TYR A 482 -9.16 -0.58 18.37
N VAL A 483 -10.25 -1.22 17.92
CA VAL A 483 -10.78 -1.07 16.56
C VAL A 483 -12.12 -0.35 16.66
N PRO A 484 -12.15 0.97 16.45
CA PRO A 484 -13.34 1.77 16.70
C PRO A 484 -14.41 1.58 15.62
N LYS A 485 -15.66 1.82 15.99
CA LYS A 485 -16.71 2.18 15.05
C LYS A 485 -16.55 3.66 14.67
N ARG A 486 -17.18 4.06 13.55
CA ARG A 486 -17.22 5.47 13.12
C ARG A 486 -17.81 6.41 14.18
N SER A 487 -18.72 5.92 15.02
CA SER A 487 -19.30 6.64 16.14
C SER A 487 -18.34 6.91 17.30
N ASP A 488 -17.21 6.20 17.35
CA ASP A 488 -16.30 6.24 18.49
C ASP A 488 -15.15 7.23 18.21
N ILE A 489 -14.90 7.61 16.95
CA ILE A 489 -13.76 8.42 16.55
C ILE A 489 -14.01 9.92 16.82
N LEU A 490 -13.07 10.55 17.54
CA LEU A 490 -13.08 11.96 17.94
C LEU A 490 -11.94 12.78 17.32
N SER A 491 -11.28 12.22 16.30
CA SER A 491 -10.14 12.83 15.60
C SER A 491 -10.44 13.26 14.16
N PHE A 492 -11.70 13.23 13.73
CA PHE A 492 -12.11 13.86 12.48
C PHE A 492 -12.08 15.38 12.63
N SER A 493 -11.70 16.10 11.57
CA SER A 493 -11.88 17.55 11.57
C SER A 493 -13.37 17.88 11.51
N PRO A 494 -13.86 18.94 12.19
CA PRO A 494 -15.22 19.41 11.98
C PRO A 494 -15.42 19.95 10.56
N VAL A 495 -14.34 20.25 9.84
CA VAL A 495 -14.38 20.59 8.41
C VAL A 495 -14.22 19.32 7.57
N HIS A 496 -15.08 19.13 6.57
CA HIS A 496 -14.92 18.07 5.57
C HIS A 496 -15.04 18.61 4.15
N LEU A 497 -14.47 17.88 3.19
CA LEU A 497 -14.49 18.23 1.78
C LEU A 497 -15.33 17.22 1.02
N SER A 498 -16.40 17.68 0.38
CA SER A 498 -17.27 16.86 -0.43
C SER A 498 -16.92 16.97 -1.90
N VAL A 499 -16.81 15.82 -2.57
CA VAL A 499 -16.54 15.76 -4.01
C VAL A 499 -17.85 15.58 -4.75
N ASN A 500 -18.11 16.45 -5.71
CA ASN A 500 -19.30 16.41 -6.55
C ASN A 500 -18.92 16.50 -8.02
N ASN A 501 -19.45 15.59 -8.85
CA ASN A 501 -19.25 15.56 -10.30
C ASN A 501 -17.79 15.91 -10.71
N PRO A 502 -16.83 15.03 -10.39
CA PRO A 502 -15.43 15.32 -10.59
C PRO A 502 -15.14 15.70 -12.05
N ASP A 503 -14.30 16.71 -12.22
CA ASP A 503 -13.99 17.29 -13.52
C ASP A 503 -13.29 16.25 -14.42
N ALA A 504 -13.69 16.19 -15.69
CA ALA A 504 -13.20 15.17 -16.61
C ALA A 504 -11.69 15.30 -16.89
N ASP A 505 -11.18 16.54 -16.95
CA ASP A 505 -9.75 16.82 -17.12
C ASP A 505 -8.98 16.43 -15.85
N TYR A 506 -9.54 16.67 -14.66
CA TYR A 506 -8.97 16.17 -13.41
C TYR A 506 -8.85 14.63 -13.39
N ILE A 507 -9.90 13.90 -13.75
CA ILE A 507 -9.88 12.42 -13.83
C ILE A 507 -8.83 11.94 -14.85
N GLN A 508 -8.83 12.52 -16.05
CA GLN A 508 -7.96 12.08 -17.14
C GLN A 508 -6.48 12.37 -16.87
N THR A 509 -6.17 13.57 -16.38
CA THR A 509 -4.78 13.98 -16.12
C THR A 509 -4.19 13.27 -14.92
N SER A 510 -4.98 13.06 -13.87
CA SER A 510 -4.50 12.50 -12.59
C SER A 510 -4.37 10.98 -12.61
N SER A 511 -5.10 10.26 -13.47
CA SER A 511 -5.06 8.79 -13.58
C SER A 511 -3.83 8.24 -14.30
N ASN A 512 -3.12 9.08 -15.07
CA ASN A 512 -1.99 8.62 -15.87
C ASN A 512 -0.67 8.59 -15.08
N VAL A 513 -0.42 7.50 -14.36
CA VAL A 513 0.75 7.37 -13.45
C VAL A 513 2.00 6.73 -14.06
N LYS A 514 1.96 6.26 -15.31
CA LYS A 514 3.00 5.37 -15.87
C LYS A 514 4.04 6.06 -16.76
N TRP A 515 3.86 7.32 -17.12
CA TRP A 515 4.69 7.99 -18.12
C TRP A 515 5.35 9.26 -17.56
N LEU A 516 6.64 9.41 -17.84
CA LEU A 516 7.52 10.46 -17.28
C LEU A 516 7.96 11.48 -18.33
N THR A 517 7.58 11.29 -19.59
CA THR A 517 8.04 12.08 -20.74
C THR A 517 7.02 13.12 -21.20
N PHE A 518 5.92 13.31 -20.44
CA PHE A 518 4.84 14.23 -20.80
C PHE A 518 4.95 15.60 -20.12
N PHE A 519 6.05 15.91 -19.42
CA PHE A 519 6.23 17.22 -18.82
C PHE A 519 6.14 18.32 -19.88
N LYS A 520 5.11 19.17 -19.77
CA LYS A 520 4.98 20.37 -20.59
C LYS A 520 5.22 21.59 -19.72
N LYS A 521 6.41 22.18 -19.87
CA LYS A 521 6.84 23.38 -19.13
C LYS A 521 5.78 24.49 -19.12
N ASP A 522 5.11 24.70 -20.25
CA ASP A 522 4.16 25.80 -20.43
C ASP A 522 2.69 25.34 -20.59
N GLY A 523 2.36 24.06 -20.29
CA GLY A 523 1.09 23.47 -20.76
C GLY A 523 0.34 22.54 -19.83
N ASP A 524 0.89 22.16 -18.67
CA ASP A 524 0.20 21.19 -17.82
C ASP A 524 -0.86 21.82 -16.88
N ASN A 525 -0.85 23.15 -16.62
CA ASN A 525 -1.78 23.87 -15.71
C ASN A 525 -2.08 23.18 -14.36
N LEU A 526 -1.27 22.20 -13.95
CA LEU A 526 -1.49 21.37 -12.76
C LEU A 526 -1.40 22.17 -11.47
N ASP A 527 -0.77 23.34 -11.53
CA ASP A 527 -0.72 24.30 -10.44
C ASP A 527 -2.09 24.98 -10.20
N GLU A 528 -3.11 24.83 -11.05
CA GLU A 528 -4.44 25.38 -10.79
C GLU A 528 -5.39 24.41 -10.07
N LEU A 529 -4.99 23.16 -9.86
CA LEU A 529 -5.84 22.12 -9.28
C LEU A 529 -5.88 22.18 -7.74
N ALA A 530 -7.05 21.89 -7.15
CA ALA A 530 -7.19 21.65 -5.71
C ALA A 530 -6.41 20.40 -5.25
N PHE A 531 -6.36 19.37 -6.11
CA PHE A 531 -5.45 18.22 -5.97
C PHE A 531 -4.46 18.19 -7.14
N SER A 532 -3.25 18.67 -6.90
CA SER A 532 -2.23 18.86 -7.94
C SER A 532 -1.22 17.71 -8.01
N ARG A 533 -0.49 17.62 -9.14
CA ARG A 533 0.73 16.79 -9.29
C ARG A 533 0.52 15.29 -9.03
N LEU A 534 -0.66 14.77 -9.37
CA LEU A 534 -1.03 13.37 -9.12
C LEU A 534 -0.51 12.39 -10.18
N ASN A 535 -0.11 12.89 -11.35
CA ASN A 535 0.25 12.05 -12.49
C ASN A 535 1.69 11.49 -12.41
N GLY A 536 2.03 10.68 -13.42
CA GLY A 536 3.29 9.96 -13.51
C GLY A 536 4.52 10.84 -13.47
N THR A 537 4.45 12.11 -13.93
CA THR A 537 5.57 13.05 -14.08
C THR A 537 6.09 13.63 -12.76
N TRP A 538 5.27 13.65 -11.70
CA TRP A 538 5.58 14.35 -10.44
C TRP A 538 5.93 13.50 -9.18
N PRO A 539 6.52 12.29 -9.27
CA PRO A 539 6.99 11.55 -8.09
C PRO A 539 7.92 12.39 -7.23
N GLY A 540 7.59 12.55 -5.94
CA GLY A 540 8.42 13.32 -5.00
C GLY A 540 8.49 14.82 -5.29
N ALA A 541 7.67 15.34 -6.19
CA ALA A 541 7.59 16.78 -6.40
C ALA A 541 7.02 17.47 -5.15
N PRO A 542 7.50 18.67 -4.81
CA PRO A 542 6.89 19.47 -3.74
C PRO A 542 5.44 19.79 -4.09
N LEU A 543 4.59 20.05 -3.09
CA LEU A 543 3.20 20.46 -3.30
C LEU A 543 3.08 21.99 -3.38
N THR A 544 2.15 22.48 -4.19
CA THR A 544 1.75 23.91 -4.16
C THR A 544 1.14 24.25 -2.81
N GLU A 545 1.13 25.54 -2.43
CA GLU A 545 0.59 25.98 -1.13
C GLU A 545 -0.90 25.67 -0.96
N TRP A 546 -1.65 25.73 -2.05
CA TRP A 546 -3.09 25.49 -2.10
C TRP A 546 -3.46 24.03 -2.38
N ASP A 547 -2.50 23.12 -2.49
CA ASP A 547 -2.81 21.70 -2.60
C ASP A 547 -3.45 21.21 -1.30
N PHE A 548 -4.60 20.54 -1.40
CA PHE A 548 -5.32 20.01 -0.25
C PHE A 548 -4.44 19.17 0.69
N SER A 549 -3.59 18.30 0.13
CA SER A 549 -2.72 17.46 0.95
C SER A 549 -1.72 18.29 1.76
N ARG A 550 -1.31 19.46 1.27
CA ARG A 550 -0.35 20.32 1.97
C ARG A 550 -0.99 21.03 3.14
N TYR A 551 -2.06 21.79 2.92
CA TYR A 551 -2.64 22.62 3.97
C TYR A 551 -3.51 21.82 4.95
N ALA A 552 -4.11 20.69 4.54
CA ALA A 552 -4.93 19.85 5.41
C ALA A 552 -4.13 18.70 6.06
N ALA A 553 -3.40 17.91 5.25
CA ALA A 553 -2.72 16.70 5.72
C ALA A 553 -1.27 16.94 6.20
N GLY A 554 -0.69 18.10 5.89
CA GLY A 554 0.71 18.42 6.19
C GLY A 554 1.72 17.76 5.25
N ALA A 555 1.28 17.25 4.09
CA ALA A 555 2.16 16.69 3.08
C ALA A 555 3.01 17.80 2.45
N LYS A 556 4.32 17.58 2.32
CA LYS A 556 5.21 18.55 1.66
C LYS A 556 5.44 18.22 0.18
N GLU A 557 5.24 16.97 -0.18
CA GLU A 557 5.60 16.38 -1.47
C GLU A 557 4.71 15.17 -1.76
N ARG A 558 4.61 14.80 -3.04
CA ARG A 558 3.90 13.60 -3.53
C ARG A 558 4.74 12.34 -3.31
N ARG A 559 4.95 11.99 -2.03
CA ARG A 559 5.80 10.86 -1.60
C ARG A 559 5.30 10.21 -0.30
N LEU A 560 4.83 8.96 -0.41
CA LEU A 560 4.75 7.97 0.68
C LEU A 560 3.99 8.40 1.96
N ASN A 561 2.95 9.23 1.86
CA ASN A 561 2.18 9.71 3.01
C ASN A 561 1.13 8.70 3.51
N PHE A 562 1.52 7.46 3.82
CA PHE A 562 0.60 6.39 4.28
C PHE A 562 0.05 6.59 5.70
N ILE A 563 0.69 7.44 6.51
CA ILE A 563 0.33 7.72 7.91
C ILE A 563 0.17 9.24 8.03
N PRO A 564 -0.84 9.87 7.42
CA PRO A 564 -0.92 11.33 7.33
C PRO A 564 -1.02 12.01 8.71
N LYS A 565 -0.52 13.25 8.80
CA LYS A 565 -0.36 13.96 10.09
C LYS A 565 -1.65 14.64 10.55
N TYR A 566 -2.35 15.33 9.64
CA TYR A 566 -3.61 16.05 9.90
C TYR A 566 -3.65 16.71 11.30
N ASN A 567 -2.76 17.67 11.56
CA ASN A 567 -2.57 18.28 12.89
C ASN A 567 -3.85 18.91 13.47
N ASN A 568 -4.80 19.28 12.60
CA ASN A 568 -6.04 19.98 12.92
C ASN A 568 -7.28 19.05 12.86
N GLY A 569 -7.06 17.74 13.01
CA GLY A 569 -8.06 16.71 12.80
C GLY A 569 -8.09 16.24 11.34
N MET A 570 -8.47 14.99 11.16
CA MET A 570 -8.52 14.34 9.86
C MET A 570 -9.68 14.87 9.01
N VAL A 571 -9.35 15.61 7.95
CA VAL A 571 -10.34 16.17 7.02
C VAL A 571 -10.81 15.07 6.09
N LEU A 572 -12.08 14.67 6.25
CA LEU A 572 -12.68 13.60 5.47
C LEU A 572 -13.02 14.08 4.05
N ILE A 573 -12.85 13.18 3.07
CA ILE A 573 -13.36 13.39 1.71
C ILE A 573 -14.66 12.58 1.58
N THR A 574 -15.79 13.27 1.44
CA THR A 574 -17.12 12.66 1.61
C THR A 574 -18.01 12.83 0.37
N PRO A 575 -19.06 12.00 0.22
CA PRO A 575 -20.18 12.37 -0.63
C PRO A 575 -20.80 13.71 -0.17
N PRO A 576 -21.41 14.49 -1.07
CA PRO A 576 -22.14 15.70 -0.67
C PRO A 576 -23.23 15.40 0.35
N GLN A 577 -23.31 16.23 1.39
CA GLN A 577 -24.23 16.12 2.52
C GLN A 577 -25.37 17.13 2.41
N ASN A 578 -25.09 18.35 1.94
CA ASN A 578 -26.06 19.43 1.82
C ASN A 578 -26.07 20.08 0.44
N GLY A 579 -27.00 21.04 0.25
CA GLY A 579 -27.07 21.86 -0.95
C GLY A 579 -27.68 21.16 -2.16
N ILE A 580 -27.42 21.71 -3.36
CA ILE A 580 -27.96 21.17 -4.61
C ILE A 580 -27.28 19.87 -5.04
N PHE A 581 -26.10 19.59 -4.50
CA PHE A 581 -25.29 18.41 -4.83
C PHE A 581 -25.63 17.19 -3.97
N ALA A 582 -26.36 17.37 -2.87
CA ALA A 582 -26.77 16.28 -2.00
C ALA A 582 -27.75 15.34 -2.70
N ASP A 583 -27.44 14.05 -2.68
CA ASP A 583 -28.36 13.00 -3.09
C ASP A 583 -29.45 12.82 -2.02
N LYS A 584 -30.63 13.41 -2.28
CA LYS A 584 -31.79 13.35 -1.40
C LYS A 584 -32.43 11.96 -1.31
N ASN A 585 -32.09 11.05 -2.22
CA ASN A 585 -32.61 9.69 -2.27
C ASN A 585 -31.62 8.67 -1.69
N ALA A 586 -30.49 9.13 -1.15
CA ALA A 586 -29.50 8.25 -0.56
C ALA A 586 -30.09 7.41 0.58
N VAL A 587 -29.73 6.12 0.62
CA VAL A 587 -30.14 5.18 1.68
C VAL A 587 -29.38 5.46 2.98
N ARG A 588 -28.13 5.91 2.85
CA ARG A 588 -27.28 6.29 3.99
C ARG A 588 -27.88 7.46 4.75
N LYS A 589 -27.70 7.48 6.07
CA LYS A 589 -28.02 8.64 6.90
C LYS A 589 -27.02 9.79 6.61
N PRO A 590 -27.36 11.04 6.94
CA PRO A 590 -26.41 12.14 6.94
C PRO A 590 -25.15 11.83 7.76
N LEU A 591 -24.00 12.38 7.35
CA LEU A 591 -22.70 12.19 8.02
C LEU A 591 -22.79 12.42 9.54
N VAL A 592 -23.45 13.51 9.95
CA VAL A 592 -23.61 13.90 11.37
C VAL A 592 -24.28 12.83 12.23
N ASP A 593 -25.14 12.00 11.64
CA ASP A 593 -25.88 10.95 12.34
C ASP A 593 -25.12 9.61 12.39
N ASN A 594 -24.03 9.50 11.61
CA ASN A 594 -23.21 8.29 11.52
C ASN A 594 -21.92 8.36 12.36
N ILE A 595 -21.43 9.57 12.64
CA ILE A 595 -20.21 9.80 13.43
C ILE A 595 -20.54 10.12 14.89
N HIS A 596 -19.52 10.36 15.71
CA HIS A 596 -19.70 10.63 17.14
C HIS A 596 -20.68 11.80 17.38
N PRO A 597 -21.58 11.71 18.37
CA PRO A 597 -22.49 12.81 18.73
C PRO A 597 -21.83 14.16 19.04
N TRP A 598 -20.51 14.18 19.22
CA TRP A 598 -19.70 15.37 19.48
C TRP A 598 -19.71 16.33 18.28
N TYR A 599 -19.83 15.79 17.07
CA TYR A 599 -19.83 16.58 15.84
C TYR A 599 -21.18 17.24 15.55
N LYS A 600 -22.20 16.99 16.37
CA LYS A 600 -23.51 17.61 16.20
C LYS A 600 -23.39 19.13 16.25
N ASN A 601 -23.82 19.79 15.18
CA ASN A 601 -23.82 21.25 14.99
C ASN A 601 -22.44 21.93 14.81
N ILE A 602 -21.33 21.20 14.76
CA ILE A 602 -20.00 21.79 14.53
C ILE A 602 -19.42 21.47 13.14
N LEU A 603 -20.12 20.66 12.35
CA LEU A 603 -19.66 20.29 11.00
C LEU A 603 -19.76 21.46 10.02
N LYS A 604 -18.75 21.58 9.16
CA LYS A 604 -18.71 22.51 8.03
C LYS A 604 -18.30 21.77 6.76
N GLU A 605 -19.09 21.95 5.70
CA GLU A 605 -18.91 21.29 4.40
C GLU A 605 -18.34 22.27 3.37
N TYR A 606 -17.37 21.79 2.59
CA TYR A 606 -16.87 22.45 1.38
C TYR A 606 -17.05 21.55 0.17
N HIS A 607 -17.20 22.13 -1.03
CA HIS A 607 -17.47 21.39 -2.26
C HIS A 607 -16.34 21.56 -3.29
N THR A 608 -16.00 20.49 -3.99
CA THR A 608 -14.99 20.47 -5.06
C THR A 608 -15.33 19.46 -6.16
N ASP A 609 -14.87 19.73 -7.37
CA ASP A 609 -14.84 18.78 -8.49
C ASP A 609 -13.43 18.16 -8.68
N GLY A 610 -12.52 18.43 -7.73
CA GLY A 610 -11.11 18.06 -7.76
C GLY A 610 -10.18 19.07 -8.43
N LYS A 611 -10.74 19.96 -9.26
CA LYS A 611 -10.01 21.06 -9.92
C LYS A 611 -10.22 22.38 -9.18
N LYS A 612 -11.47 22.72 -8.87
CA LYS A 612 -11.90 23.99 -8.27
C LYS A 612 -12.75 23.75 -7.03
N TYR A 613 -13.00 24.82 -6.28
CA TYR A 613 -14.00 24.82 -5.21
C TYR A 613 -15.28 25.50 -5.69
N MET A 614 -16.39 25.21 -5.03
CA MET A 614 -17.67 25.82 -5.36
C MET A 614 -18.56 26.07 -4.14
N SER A 615 -19.52 26.98 -4.29
CA SER A 615 -20.56 27.22 -3.29
C SER A 615 -21.54 26.04 -3.22
N ALA A 616 -22.20 25.84 -2.06
CA ALA A 616 -23.17 24.76 -1.87
C ALA A 616 -24.42 24.86 -2.76
N ASP A 617 -24.71 26.05 -3.30
CA ASP A 617 -25.77 26.27 -4.28
C ASP A 617 -25.28 26.17 -5.75
N GLY A 618 -23.98 25.90 -5.94
CA GLY A 618 -23.34 25.72 -7.24
C GLY A 618 -23.24 26.96 -8.12
N LYS A 619 -23.56 28.15 -7.60
CA LYS A 619 -23.55 29.39 -8.38
C LYS A 619 -22.17 30.04 -8.46
N GLU A 620 -21.35 29.86 -7.43
CA GLU A 620 -20.02 30.45 -7.37
C GLU A 620 -18.96 29.35 -7.53
N ILE A 621 -17.97 29.63 -8.36
CA ILE A 621 -16.81 28.78 -8.61
C ILE A 621 -15.58 29.57 -8.20
N TYR A 622 -14.75 28.97 -7.35
CA TYR A 622 -13.56 29.61 -6.81
C TYR A 622 -12.30 28.93 -7.30
N LYS A 623 -11.27 29.73 -7.58
CA LYS A 623 -9.93 29.22 -7.90
C LYS A 623 -9.31 28.58 -6.65
N ALA A 624 -8.68 27.43 -6.83
CA ALA A 624 -8.02 26.71 -5.73
C ALA A 624 -6.96 27.58 -5.02
N SER A 625 -6.13 28.28 -5.81
CA SER A 625 -5.04 29.16 -5.34
C SER A 625 -5.48 30.35 -4.49
N GLU A 626 -6.78 30.68 -4.47
CA GLU A 626 -7.33 31.79 -3.70
C GLU A 626 -8.19 31.27 -2.54
N TYR A 627 -9.10 30.33 -2.83
CA TYR A 627 -10.10 29.87 -1.87
C TYR A 627 -9.58 28.92 -0.81
N TYR A 628 -8.44 28.25 -1.05
CA TYR A 628 -7.83 27.35 -0.05
C TYR A 628 -7.59 28.05 1.29
N LYS A 629 -7.34 29.37 1.31
CA LYS A 629 -7.10 30.15 2.54
C LYS A 629 -8.32 30.14 3.46
N VAL A 630 -9.51 30.22 2.88
CA VAL A 630 -10.78 30.16 3.63
C VAL A 630 -10.92 28.79 4.29
N ILE A 631 -10.67 27.73 3.52
CA ILE A 631 -10.77 26.35 4.00
C ILE A 631 -9.71 26.06 5.07
N GLU A 632 -8.47 26.46 4.83
CA GLU A 632 -7.35 26.29 5.77
C GLU A 632 -7.60 27.04 7.08
N GLU A 633 -8.11 28.27 7.02
CA GLU A 633 -8.46 29.05 8.20
C GLU A 633 -9.55 28.35 9.02
N ASP A 634 -10.60 27.85 8.38
CA ASP A 634 -11.65 27.12 9.09
C ASP A 634 -11.17 25.80 9.68
N ILE A 635 -10.30 25.07 8.98
CA ILE A 635 -9.68 23.85 9.51
C ILE A 635 -8.93 24.18 10.80
N LYS A 636 -8.09 25.22 10.79
CA LYS A 636 -7.31 25.67 11.95
C LYS A 636 -8.20 26.16 13.09
N LYS A 637 -9.23 26.95 12.77
CA LYS A 637 -10.16 27.52 13.76
C LYS A 637 -11.01 26.44 14.43
N ASN A 638 -11.57 25.54 13.63
CA ASN A 638 -12.46 24.49 14.14
C ASN A 638 -11.72 23.34 14.81
N ALA A 639 -10.39 23.21 14.64
CA ALA A 639 -9.57 22.27 15.39
C ALA A 639 -9.69 22.46 16.91
N ALA A 640 -9.94 23.69 17.37
CA ALA A 640 -10.18 23.99 18.78
C ALA A 640 -11.49 23.39 19.33
N LEU A 641 -12.40 22.97 18.45
CA LEU A 641 -13.65 22.29 18.82
C LEU A 641 -13.49 20.79 19.05
N LEU A 642 -12.34 20.22 18.70
CA LEU A 642 -12.02 18.82 18.96
C LEU A 642 -11.58 18.64 20.41
N PRO A 643 -11.84 17.49 21.04
CA PRO A 643 -11.35 17.21 22.39
C PRO A 643 -9.83 17.33 22.47
N ILE A 644 -9.14 16.76 21.47
CA ILE A 644 -7.69 16.66 21.40
C ILE A 644 -7.23 17.03 20.00
N THR A 645 -6.10 17.73 19.93
CA THR A 645 -5.32 17.89 18.70
C THR A 645 -3.89 17.44 18.96
N VAL A 646 -3.22 16.93 17.93
CA VAL A 646 -1.85 16.44 18.04
C VAL A 646 -1.00 17.07 16.94
N SER A 647 0.18 17.52 17.32
CA SER A 647 1.20 17.99 16.37
C SER A 647 2.52 17.25 16.57
N GLY A 648 3.39 17.32 15.57
CA GLY A 648 4.67 16.59 15.54
C GLY A 648 4.77 15.69 14.31
N ASN A 649 5.81 14.85 14.27
CA ASN A 649 6.03 13.92 13.16
C ASN A 649 5.31 12.57 13.38
N VAL A 650 4.01 12.61 13.63
CA VAL A 650 3.20 11.43 13.98
C VAL A 650 1.86 11.43 13.23
N GLY A 651 1.36 10.25 12.89
CA GLY A 651 -0.07 10.07 12.64
C GLY A 651 -0.77 9.75 13.96
N TRP A 652 -2.01 10.21 14.11
CA TRP A 652 -2.75 10.08 15.35
C TRP A 652 -4.22 9.76 15.10
N VAL A 653 -4.82 9.02 16.02
CA VAL A 653 -6.26 8.74 16.06
C VAL A 653 -6.74 8.77 17.50
N VAL A 654 -7.83 9.50 17.75
CA VAL A 654 -8.54 9.50 19.03
C VAL A 654 -9.87 8.79 18.86
N ALA A 655 -10.13 7.81 19.72
CA ALA A 655 -11.42 7.13 19.82
C ALA A 655 -11.89 7.06 21.28
N GLN A 656 -13.18 7.22 21.53
CA GLN A 656 -13.79 6.98 22.83
C GLN A 656 -13.90 5.47 23.06
N THR A 657 -13.24 4.97 24.11
CA THR A 657 -13.22 3.54 24.44
C THR A 657 -14.16 3.18 25.58
N SER A 658 -14.57 4.14 26.40
CA SER A 658 -15.64 4.01 27.38
C SER A 658 -16.20 5.40 27.68
N PRO A 659 -17.31 5.56 28.43
CA PRO A 659 -17.91 6.88 28.67
C PRO A 659 -16.92 7.93 29.16
N LYS A 660 -15.92 7.54 29.97
CA LYS A 660 -14.89 8.44 30.54
C LYS A 660 -13.48 8.25 30.01
N HIS A 661 -13.26 7.35 29.05
CA HIS A 661 -11.91 7.04 28.56
C HIS A 661 -11.78 7.30 27.07
N LEU A 662 -10.72 8.03 26.70
CA LEU A 662 -10.28 8.21 25.33
C LEU A 662 -9.00 7.43 25.08
N ARG A 663 -8.94 6.75 23.94
CA ARG A 663 -7.74 6.11 23.41
C ARG A 663 -7.11 7.01 22.34
N LEU A 664 -5.91 7.51 22.62
CA LEU A 664 -5.06 8.18 21.64
C LEU A 664 -4.01 7.19 21.12
N THR A 665 -4.12 6.81 19.85
CA THR A 665 -3.10 6.02 19.14
C THR A 665 -2.14 6.97 18.45
N LEU A 666 -0.84 6.85 18.73
CA LEU A 666 0.22 7.65 18.12
C LEU A 666 1.16 6.74 17.34
N VAL A 667 1.40 7.04 16.07
CA VAL A 667 2.23 6.23 15.17
C VAL A 667 3.27 7.11 14.51
N GLU A 668 4.53 6.68 14.53
CA GLU A 668 5.64 7.40 13.90
C GLU A 668 5.47 7.47 12.35
N ASN A 669 5.53 8.69 11.81
CA ASN A 669 5.13 9.01 10.43
C ASN A 669 6.15 8.62 9.35
N GLY A 670 7.43 8.47 9.67
CA GLY A 670 8.50 8.15 8.72
C GLY A 670 8.32 6.77 8.08
N TYR A 671 7.68 6.73 6.92
CA TYR A 671 7.27 5.47 6.29
C TYR A 671 8.46 4.56 5.95
N ILE A 672 9.42 5.04 5.16
CA ILE A 672 10.64 4.26 4.81
C ILE A 672 11.90 4.71 5.56
N ASN A 673 11.90 5.90 6.15
CA ASN A 673 13.00 6.44 6.97
C ASN A 673 12.43 6.92 8.31
N PRO A 674 12.14 5.99 9.24
CA PRO A 674 11.60 6.34 10.55
C PRO A 674 12.62 7.10 11.40
N GLU A 675 12.14 8.01 12.23
CA GLU A 675 12.94 8.80 13.18
C GLU A 675 12.24 8.87 14.54
N GLU A 676 12.99 9.18 15.59
CA GLU A 676 12.36 9.51 16.87
C GLU A 676 11.48 10.74 16.70
N ALA A 677 10.27 10.68 17.25
CA ALA A 677 9.29 11.75 17.14
C ALA A 677 8.77 12.13 18.53
N THR A 678 8.52 13.41 18.73
CA THR A 678 7.76 13.90 19.89
C THR A 678 6.40 14.36 19.42
N ALA A 679 5.35 13.79 20.00
CA ALA A 679 3.98 14.21 19.80
C ALA A 679 3.63 15.25 20.86
N VAL A 680 3.16 16.42 20.43
CA VAL A 680 2.60 17.44 21.32
C VAL A 680 1.09 17.28 21.28
N VAL A 681 0.54 16.73 22.35
CA VAL A 681 -0.90 16.52 22.55
C VAL A 681 -1.45 17.76 23.24
N LYS A 682 -2.46 18.38 22.64
CA LYS A 682 -3.18 19.52 23.20
C LYS A 682 -4.59 19.12 23.55
N PHE A 683 -4.96 19.32 24.81
CA PHE A 683 -6.31 19.17 25.33
C PHE A 683 -7.04 20.50 25.16
N ASN A 684 -8.11 20.54 24.36
CA ASN A 684 -8.81 21.79 24.09
C ASN A 684 -9.93 22.02 25.11
N ILE A 685 -11.02 21.26 24.97
CA ILE A 685 -12.27 21.49 25.73
C ILE A 685 -12.39 20.53 26.92
N ILE A 686 -11.63 19.43 26.89
CA ILE A 686 -11.65 18.40 27.92
C ILE A 686 -10.58 18.63 28.98
N ARG A 687 -10.75 18.00 30.15
CA ARG A 687 -9.78 18.01 31.24
C ARG A 687 -9.42 16.58 31.63
N PRO A 688 -8.19 16.12 31.33
CA PRO A 688 -7.76 14.79 31.74
C PRO A 688 -7.50 14.74 33.25
N ILE A 689 -7.93 13.66 33.90
CA ILE A 689 -7.52 13.32 35.28
C ILE A 689 -6.22 12.51 35.22
N LYS A 690 -6.14 11.59 34.25
CA LYS A 690 -5.02 10.66 34.12
C LYS A 690 -4.65 10.48 32.66
N ILE A 691 -3.36 10.47 32.37
CA ILE A 691 -2.80 10.22 31.03
C ILE A 691 -1.74 9.13 31.19
N VAL A 692 -1.97 7.95 30.61
CA VAL A 692 -1.09 6.78 30.82
C VAL A 692 -0.89 6.04 29.51
N ASP A 693 0.34 5.63 29.20
CA ASP A 693 0.59 4.65 28.14
C ASP A 693 0.21 3.25 28.62
N LEU A 694 -0.66 2.59 27.86
CA LEU A 694 -1.27 1.32 28.26
C LEU A 694 -0.34 0.13 28.26
N LEU A 695 0.74 0.19 27.49
CA LEU A 695 1.66 -0.93 27.39
C LEU A 695 2.74 -0.84 28.46
N ASN A 696 3.37 0.32 28.63
CA ASN A 696 4.48 0.49 29.58
C ASN A 696 4.09 1.16 30.90
N GLU A 697 2.82 1.54 31.09
CA GLU A 697 2.29 2.21 32.29
C GLU A 697 2.95 3.56 32.60
N GLU A 698 3.61 4.19 31.63
CA GLU A 698 4.20 5.51 31.76
C GLU A 698 3.11 6.57 31.96
N GLU A 699 3.15 7.30 33.08
CA GLU A 699 2.22 8.37 33.37
C GLU A 699 2.74 9.72 32.86
N PHE A 700 1.88 10.46 32.18
CA PHE A 700 2.18 11.79 31.67
C PHE A 700 1.41 12.85 32.45
N LYS A 701 1.99 14.05 32.54
CA LYS A 701 1.37 15.21 33.18
C LYS A 701 1.01 16.25 32.15
N GLU A 702 -0.14 16.88 32.35
CA GLU A 702 -0.55 18.06 31.61
C GLU A 702 0.27 19.27 32.06
N SER A 703 0.75 20.06 31.10
CA SER A 703 1.40 21.34 31.34
C SER A 703 0.38 22.39 31.77
N LYS A 704 0.87 23.55 32.25
CA LYS A 704 -0.02 24.69 32.55
C LYS A 704 -0.77 25.23 31.32
N GLU A 705 -0.31 24.90 30.12
CA GLU A 705 -0.87 25.36 28.85
C GLU A 705 -1.85 24.35 28.23
N GLY A 706 -2.20 23.28 28.95
CA GLY A 706 -3.10 22.24 28.47
C GLY A 706 -2.46 21.29 27.45
N THR A 707 -1.15 21.07 27.56
CA THR A 707 -0.37 20.27 26.61
C THR A 707 0.44 19.18 27.30
N THR A 708 0.68 18.09 26.59
CA THR A 708 1.54 16.98 27.03
C THR A 708 2.45 16.55 25.89
N GLU A 709 3.74 16.41 26.17
CA GLU A 709 4.72 15.88 25.23
C GLU A 709 4.91 14.38 25.44
N ILE A 710 4.77 13.60 24.37
CA ILE A 710 4.91 12.14 24.39
C ILE A 710 5.97 11.73 23.38
N LYS A 711 7.02 11.06 23.85
CA LYS A 711 8.09 10.53 23.00
C LYS A 711 7.65 9.22 22.34
N ILE A 712 7.67 9.18 21.01
CA ILE A 712 7.33 8.00 20.24
C ILE A 712 8.62 7.29 19.82
N PRO A 713 8.78 6.00 20.16
CA PRO A 713 9.98 5.24 19.80
C PRO A 713 10.17 5.20 18.29
N LEU A 714 11.44 5.24 17.84
CA LEU A 714 11.80 5.15 16.43
C LEU A 714 11.16 3.92 15.79
N GLY A 715 10.36 4.13 14.74
CA GLY A 715 9.64 3.07 14.03
C GLY A 715 8.57 2.37 14.88
N GLY A 716 8.13 2.95 16.00
CA GLY A 716 7.12 2.39 16.87
C GLY A 716 5.82 3.19 16.91
N PHE A 717 5.04 2.90 17.93
CA PHE A 717 3.73 3.49 18.21
C PHE A 717 3.44 3.40 19.71
N ARG A 718 2.50 4.22 20.19
CA ARG A 718 2.02 4.20 21.58
C ARG A 718 0.49 4.27 21.65
N PHE A 719 -0.06 3.67 22.69
CA PHE A 719 -1.49 3.69 22.99
C PHE A 719 -1.69 4.39 24.33
N ILE A 720 -2.20 5.62 24.27
CA ILE A 720 -2.38 6.46 25.45
C ILE A 720 -3.83 6.40 25.88
N ASP A 721 -4.07 6.01 27.12
CA ASP A 721 -5.35 6.12 27.79
C ASP A 721 -5.46 7.47 28.48
N ILE A 722 -6.58 8.14 28.25
CA ILE A 722 -6.87 9.47 28.77
C ILE A 722 -8.19 9.37 29.52
N GLU A 723 -8.10 9.39 30.85
CA GLU A 723 -9.23 9.36 31.76
C GLU A 723 -9.78 10.77 31.95
N LEU A 724 -11.09 10.93 31.82
CA LEU A 724 -11.81 12.19 31.95
C LEU A 724 -12.55 12.27 33.30
N ASP A 725 -12.71 13.48 33.81
CA ASP A 725 -13.50 13.72 35.03
C ASP A 725 -14.98 13.35 34.85
N LYS A 726 -15.50 13.60 33.66
CA LYS A 726 -16.88 13.40 33.27
C LYS A 726 -16.95 12.65 31.95
N ALA A 727 -18.08 11.98 31.75
CA ALA A 727 -18.35 11.37 30.46
C ALA A 727 -18.56 12.44 29.38
N LEU A 728 -18.12 12.14 28.16
CA LEU A 728 -18.27 12.99 26.97
C LEU A 728 -19.70 13.10 26.46
#